data_AF-A0AAP4Y531-F1
#
_entry.id   AF-A0AAP4Y531-F1
#
_cell.length_a   1.000
_cell.length_b   1.000
_cell.length_c   1.000
_cell.angle_alpha   90.00
_cell.angle_beta   90.00
_cell.angle_gamma   90.00
#
_symmetry.space_group_name_H-M   'P 1'
#
loop_
_entity.id
_entity.type
_entity.pdbx_description
1 polymer ?
#
loop_
_entity_poly.entity_id
_entity_poly.type
_entity_poly.pdbx_seq_one_letter_code
_entity_poly.pdbx_strand_id
1 'polypeptide(L)'
;MDRTLAGALRRFAAAIAAFGALVVAGTLAPRAVLAQQASAVLHGRVVLGRDSVPVSDQLVMLHGITGDSGAALDSAVTDRKGAFSFTLQGDTARTVFLVAVRYDDVLYFGDPIRELSPPEPYVVPVFPARPIASPDTVPLTRRSLVITYEGGGAHVLDAIQFDNAGDTALVASGSGGGAWRVALPEGAEDPQALSGDMFPGGIRFESGFALLDPSLRPGTSQILIQYRLPSDGAPSLTPLHPVQRLEVLWSGTDRDLIGAGFQPAEPVSFHGQTYRALVANFVPAGTGLTLALTGGSSKSVAWLFMLAGLLLAAAAYVTWRRTGGRGPGAGTVALAILFVLGPWSRANAAERPCCREAPRQDSFQLQDDLGRTVRLAGPPRRIVSLVPAMTELLFAVGAGNRLVGRTRYGVHPPEARSVPSVGQGVHPSVETVVARRPDLVLVYAGSDSRAVVRELDGLGVPSMAVRHDDFADLYRNIGRLGVLTARPRAARALAARIRCELRTVALATARRPRRSVYLDVWEDPPYTVGSGSYLDSLIRVAGGRDVFGDLPQASPRVSLEAIAARDPDVIIVPRSARARVDPTLRPAWRAIPAVAAGRVREVDGDLLDRLGPRVGEAAGVLAAAIHPELAGDPSVGDPAHACGGIGPPGWSSGRARDDSGGRI
;
A
#
# COMPACT_ATOMS: atom_id res chain seq x y z
N MET A 1 -46.02 10.79 -60.31
CA MET A 1 -44.53 10.75 -60.27
C MET A 1 -43.98 11.99 -59.58
N ASP A 2 -43.78 11.96 -58.26
CA ASP A 2 -44.82 11.69 -57.30
C ASP A 2 -44.55 12.54 -56.07
N ARG A 3 -45.61 13.16 -55.53
CA ARG A 3 -45.62 14.11 -54.41
C ARG A 3 -45.11 13.51 -53.09
N THR A 4 -44.63 12.27 -53.11
CA THR A 4 -44.10 11.50 -51.98
C THR A 4 -42.63 11.83 -51.68
N LEU A 5 -41.81 12.18 -52.67
CA LEU A 5 -40.39 12.51 -52.45
C LEU A 5 -40.18 13.88 -51.80
N ALA A 6 -40.99 14.88 -52.17
CA ALA A 6 -40.94 16.22 -51.59
C ALA A 6 -41.40 16.26 -50.11
N GLY A 7 -42.31 15.35 -49.73
CA GLY A 7 -42.75 15.19 -48.34
C GLY A 7 -41.70 14.51 -47.46
N ALA A 8 -40.98 13.52 -48.00
CA ALA A 8 -39.90 12.84 -47.29
C ALA A 8 -38.69 13.75 -47.05
N LEU A 9 -38.29 14.56 -48.05
CA LEU A 9 -37.19 15.52 -47.93
C LEU A 9 -37.49 16.67 -46.95
N ARG A 10 -38.74 17.14 -46.87
CA ARG A 10 -39.15 18.16 -45.87
C ARG A 10 -39.17 17.61 -44.45
N ARG A 11 -39.54 16.33 -44.26
CA ARG A 11 -39.51 15.68 -42.95
C ARG A 11 -38.09 15.33 -42.51
N PHE A 12 -37.19 15.01 -43.44
CA PHE A 12 -35.77 14.78 -43.16
C PHE A 12 -35.03 16.09 -42.83
N ALA A 13 -35.33 17.19 -43.53
CA ALA A 13 -34.77 18.51 -43.23
C ALA A 13 -35.28 19.09 -41.89
N ALA A 14 -36.55 18.84 -41.54
CA ALA A 14 -37.10 19.24 -40.23
C ALA A 14 -36.51 18.42 -39.07
N ALA A 15 -36.20 17.13 -39.29
CA ALA A 15 -35.55 16.29 -38.30
C ALA A 15 -34.08 16.70 -38.06
N ILE A 16 -33.35 17.11 -39.11
CA ILE A 16 -31.96 17.61 -38.97
C ILE A 16 -31.93 19.01 -38.34
N ALA A 17 -32.92 19.88 -38.62
CA ALA A 17 -33.03 21.17 -37.95
C ALA A 17 -33.42 21.04 -36.47
N ALA A 18 -34.26 20.07 -36.10
CA ALA A 18 -34.60 19.78 -34.70
C ALA A 18 -33.44 19.12 -33.94
N PHE A 19 -32.63 18.28 -34.60
CA PHE A 19 -31.41 17.71 -34.01
C PHE A 19 -30.27 18.75 -33.91
N GLY A 20 -30.17 19.66 -34.88
CA GLY A 20 -29.22 20.79 -34.84
C GLY A 20 -29.57 21.85 -33.79
N ALA A 21 -30.86 22.09 -33.53
CA ALA A 21 -31.30 23.00 -32.47
C ALA A 21 -31.22 22.39 -31.06
N LEU A 22 -31.28 21.06 -30.93
CA LEU A 22 -31.01 20.38 -29.65
C LEU A 22 -29.52 20.21 -29.34
N VAL A 23 -28.64 20.30 -30.35
CA VAL A 23 -27.18 20.17 -30.20
C VAL A 23 -26.46 21.54 -30.09
N VAL A 24 -27.13 22.66 -30.41
CA VAL A 24 -26.53 24.01 -30.33
C VAL A 24 -27.04 24.85 -29.13
N ALA A 25 -27.99 24.34 -28.34
CA ALA A 25 -28.37 24.94 -27.05
C ALA A 25 -27.67 24.28 -25.83
N GLY A 26 -26.74 23.34 -26.06
CA GLY A 26 -26.03 22.58 -25.01
C GLY A 26 -24.60 23.04 -24.73
N THR A 27 -24.09 24.06 -25.42
CA THR A 27 -22.71 24.56 -25.24
C THR A 27 -22.72 26.07 -25.09
N LEU A 28 -22.90 26.54 -23.85
CA LEU A 28 -22.35 27.79 -23.29
C LEU A 28 -22.95 28.04 -21.90
N ALA A 29 -22.54 27.21 -20.95
CA ALA A 29 -22.28 27.60 -19.57
C ALA A 29 -21.65 26.38 -18.89
N PRO A 30 -20.43 26.45 -18.34
CA PRO A 30 -20.07 25.52 -17.29
C PRO A 30 -21.01 25.83 -16.12
N ARG A 31 -22.14 25.13 -16.04
CA ARG A 31 -22.81 24.95 -14.77
C ARG A 31 -21.80 24.19 -13.92
N ALA A 32 -21.03 24.96 -13.15
CA ALA A 32 -20.49 24.47 -11.90
C ALA A 32 -21.69 23.88 -11.16
N VAL A 33 -21.88 22.57 -11.30
CA VAL A 33 -22.55 21.79 -10.27
C VAL A 33 -21.59 21.94 -9.11
N LEU A 34 -21.85 22.96 -8.28
CA LEU A 34 -21.54 22.86 -6.87
C LEU A 34 -22.19 21.55 -6.46
N ALA A 35 -21.42 20.46 -6.44
CA ALA A 35 -21.81 19.28 -5.71
C ALA A 35 -21.97 19.79 -4.27
N GLN A 36 -23.22 20.10 -3.92
CA GLN A 36 -23.58 20.43 -2.56
C GLN A 36 -23.18 19.17 -1.79
N GLN A 37 -22.08 19.26 -1.03
CA GLN A 37 -21.64 18.15 -0.20
C GLN A 37 -22.81 17.85 0.72
N ALA A 38 -23.52 16.76 0.47
CA ALA A 38 -24.61 16.33 1.32
C ALA A 38 -24.00 16.08 2.70
N SER A 39 -24.59 16.72 3.71
CA SER A 39 -24.17 16.61 5.10
C SER A 39 -25.33 16.11 5.93
N ALA A 40 -25.06 15.22 6.86
CA ALA A 40 -26.05 14.71 7.79
C ALA A 40 -25.45 14.62 9.19
N VAL A 41 -26.29 14.73 10.21
CA VAL A 41 -25.86 14.55 11.60
C VAL A 41 -26.13 13.11 11.99
N LEU A 42 -25.10 12.41 12.45
CA LEU A 42 -25.20 11.10 13.06
C LEU A 42 -25.42 11.28 14.56
N HIS A 43 -26.53 10.76 15.09
CA HIS A 43 -26.72 10.62 16.53
C HIS A 43 -26.47 9.19 16.98
N GLY A 44 -25.58 9.01 17.96
CA GLY A 44 -25.24 7.69 18.48
C GLY A 44 -25.11 7.61 19.99
N ARG A 45 -25.00 6.38 20.50
CA ARG A 45 -24.80 6.07 21.91
C ARG A 45 -23.76 4.97 22.11
N VAL A 46 -22.89 5.13 23.09
CA VAL A 46 -22.01 4.08 23.59
C VAL A 46 -22.69 3.39 24.77
N VAL A 47 -22.78 2.06 24.72
CA VAL A 47 -23.45 1.27 25.75
C VAL A 47 -22.61 0.08 26.20
N LEU A 48 -22.73 -0.27 27.48
CA LEU A 48 -22.06 -1.42 28.09
C LEU A 48 -22.88 -2.69 27.85
N GLY A 49 -22.21 -3.70 27.31
CA GLY A 49 -22.79 -5.02 27.11
C GLY A 49 -23.98 -5.04 26.15
N ARG A 50 -24.81 -6.08 26.28
CA ARG A 50 -26.08 -6.20 25.56
C ARG A 50 -27.23 -5.47 26.27
N ASP A 51 -27.04 -5.15 27.54
CA ASP A 51 -28.06 -4.56 28.42
C ASP A 51 -28.27 -3.05 28.19
N SER A 52 -27.56 -2.48 27.20
CA SER A 52 -27.73 -1.09 26.73
C SER A 52 -27.53 -0.02 27.82
N VAL A 53 -26.72 -0.32 28.83
CA VAL A 53 -26.39 0.63 29.92
C VAL A 53 -25.49 1.73 29.35
N PRO A 54 -25.84 3.03 29.46
CA PRO A 54 -25.01 4.09 28.89
C PRO A 54 -23.60 4.19 29.47
N VAL A 55 -22.61 4.49 28.63
CA VAL A 55 -21.22 4.73 29.05
C VAL A 55 -20.82 6.17 28.77
N SER A 56 -20.61 6.96 29.84
CA SER A 56 -20.22 8.38 29.74
C SER A 56 -18.72 8.58 29.69
N ASP A 57 -18.32 9.81 29.31
CA ASP A 57 -16.94 10.31 29.38
C ASP A 57 -15.94 9.51 28.53
N GLN A 58 -16.42 8.87 27.45
CA GLN A 58 -15.58 8.14 26.51
C GLN A 58 -15.29 8.99 25.27
N LEU A 59 -14.03 8.99 24.83
CA LEU A 59 -13.65 9.60 23.56
C LEU A 59 -14.08 8.68 22.41
N VAL A 60 -14.98 9.20 21.59
CA VAL A 60 -15.49 8.58 20.38
C VAL A 60 -14.87 9.29 19.18
N MET A 61 -14.42 8.53 18.19
CA MET A 61 -13.78 9.04 16.97
C MET A 61 -14.55 8.58 15.74
N LEU A 62 -14.91 9.51 14.87
CA LEU A 62 -15.41 9.22 13.54
C LEU A 62 -14.23 9.05 12.60
N HIS A 63 -14.20 7.94 11.88
CA HIS A 63 -13.24 7.67 10.83
C HIS A 63 -13.93 7.64 9.47
N GLY A 64 -13.26 8.16 8.45
CA GLY A 64 -13.65 8.03 7.05
C GLY A 64 -12.69 7.07 6.36
N ILE A 65 -13.23 5.99 5.82
CA ILE A 65 -12.47 4.94 5.15
C ILE A 65 -12.81 4.95 3.66
N THR A 66 -11.85 5.33 2.83
CA THR A 66 -12.00 5.37 1.36
C THR A 66 -11.10 4.33 0.72
N GLY A 67 -11.58 3.11 0.50
CA GLY A 67 -10.93 1.99 -0.24
C GLY A 67 -9.57 1.47 0.26
N ASP A 68 -8.76 2.33 0.86
CA ASP A 68 -7.31 2.39 0.71
C ASP A 68 -6.66 3.25 1.83
N SER A 69 -7.46 4.01 2.60
CA SER A 69 -7.02 4.80 3.75
C SER A 69 -8.18 5.06 4.70
N GLY A 70 -7.92 4.96 6.01
CA GLY A 70 -8.80 5.44 7.07
C GLY A 70 -8.15 6.62 7.79
N ALA A 71 -8.90 7.70 8.03
CA ALA A 71 -8.45 8.80 8.86
C ALA A 71 -9.55 9.19 9.85
N ALA A 72 -9.18 9.59 11.06
CA ALA A 72 -10.09 10.25 11.96
C ALA A 72 -10.53 11.58 11.32
N LEU A 73 -11.84 11.74 11.12
CA LEU A 73 -12.47 12.91 10.54
C LEU A 73 -12.98 13.85 11.63
N ASP A 74 -13.46 13.30 12.74
CA ASP A 74 -14.07 14.04 13.84
C ASP A 74 -13.96 13.26 15.15
N SER A 75 -14.17 13.93 16.28
CA SER A 75 -14.19 13.30 17.61
C SER A 75 -15.16 13.97 18.57
N ALA A 76 -15.77 13.19 19.45
CA ALA A 76 -16.74 13.64 20.43
C ALA A 76 -16.53 12.87 21.74
N VAL A 77 -16.94 13.46 22.86
CA VAL A 77 -16.94 12.78 24.17
C VAL A 77 -18.38 12.45 24.54
N THR A 78 -18.64 11.23 25.00
CA THR A 78 -19.99 10.81 25.36
C THR A 78 -20.53 11.54 26.60
N ASP A 79 -21.80 11.94 26.54
CA ASP A 79 -22.49 12.56 27.68
C ASP A 79 -22.92 11.53 28.75
N ARG A 80 -23.63 11.99 29.80
CA ARG A 80 -24.15 11.13 30.88
C ARG A 80 -25.13 10.05 30.42
N LYS A 81 -25.72 10.20 29.23
CA LYS A 81 -26.60 9.21 28.58
C LYS A 81 -25.84 8.39 27.54
N GLY A 82 -24.51 8.45 27.54
CA GLY A 82 -23.63 7.79 26.59
C GLY A 82 -23.73 8.35 25.17
N ALA A 83 -24.39 9.49 24.97
CA ALA A 83 -24.71 10.02 23.65
C ALA A 83 -23.54 10.79 23.03
N PHE A 84 -23.39 10.67 21.72
CA PHE A 84 -22.47 11.45 20.90
C PHE A 84 -23.15 11.86 19.59
N SER A 85 -22.57 12.85 18.90
CA SER A 85 -23.03 13.25 17.57
C SER A 85 -21.87 13.64 16.66
N PHE A 86 -21.97 13.31 15.38
CA PHE A 86 -21.01 13.70 14.36
C PHE A 86 -21.69 14.32 13.15
N THR A 87 -21.01 15.23 12.45
CA THR A 87 -21.46 15.68 11.13
C THR A 87 -20.78 14.84 10.05
N LEU A 88 -21.54 13.97 9.40
CA LEU A 88 -21.06 13.19 8.25
C LEU A 88 -21.01 14.10 7.02
N GLN A 89 -19.83 14.26 6.44
CA GLN A 89 -19.62 15.01 5.20
C GLN A 89 -18.80 14.16 4.23
N GLY A 90 -19.30 13.96 3.01
CA GLY A 90 -18.54 13.25 1.97
C GLY A 90 -19.41 12.43 1.02
N ASP A 91 -18.76 11.89 -0.01
CA ASP A 91 -19.38 10.97 -0.96
C ASP A 91 -19.40 9.55 -0.37
N THR A 92 -20.58 9.13 0.12
CA THR A 92 -20.79 7.79 0.68
C THR A 92 -20.67 6.67 -0.34
N ALA A 93 -20.70 6.96 -1.64
CA ALA A 93 -20.40 5.95 -2.67
C ALA A 93 -18.93 5.51 -2.64
N ARG A 94 -18.04 6.31 -2.02
CA ARG A 94 -16.60 6.07 -1.95
C ARG A 94 -16.03 6.04 -0.54
N THR A 95 -16.83 6.37 0.45
CA THR A 95 -16.42 6.53 1.85
C THR A 95 -17.32 5.73 2.76
N VAL A 96 -16.74 4.79 3.49
CA VAL A 96 -17.38 4.10 4.61
C VAL A 96 -16.98 4.83 5.88
N PHE A 97 -17.95 5.34 6.62
CA PHE A 97 -17.70 5.95 7.91
C PHE A 97 -17.70 4.89 9.00
N LEU A 98 -16.83 5.04 10.00
CA LEU A 98 -16.68 4.11 11.11
C LEU A 98 -16.56 4.88 12.40
N VAL A 99 -17.40 4.58 13.37
CA VAL A 99 -17.27 5.15 14.71
C VAL A 99 -16.43 4.20 15.56
N ALA A 100 -15.41 4.74 16.21
CA ALA A 100 -14.54 4.01 17.13
C ALA A 100 -14.61 4.61 18.53
N VAL A 101 -14.51 3.78 19.57
CA VAL A 101 -14.45 4.22 20.97
C VAL A 101 -13.46 3.34 21.70
N ARG A 102 -12.60 3.94 22.53
CA ARG A 102 -11.71 3.17 23.43
C ARG A 102 -12.38 3.04 24.79
N TYR A 103 -12.52 1.82 25.29
CA TYR A 103 -13.09 1.49 26.59
C TYR A 103 -12.29 0.35 27.22
N ASP A 104 -11.87 0.51 28.47
CA ASP A 104 -11.06 -0.49 29.20
C ASP A 104 -9.81 -0.96 28.41
N ASP A 105 -9.08 0.02 27.84
CA ASP A 105 -7.91 -0.15 26.96
C ASP A 105 -8.14 -0.97 25.67
N VAL A 106 -9.41 -1.25 25.35
CA VAL A 106 -9.82 -1.92 24.12
C VAL A 106 -10.45 -0.92 23.16
N LEU A 107 -10.07 -0.99 21.89
CA LEU A 107 -10.68 -0.20 20.83
C LEU A 107 -11.87 -0.96 20.22
N TYR A 108 -13.07 -0.40 20.36
CA TYR A 108 -14.31 -0.91 19.79
C TYR A 108 -14.70 -0.12 18.55
N PHE A 109 -15.23 -0.82 17.55
CA PHE A 109 -15.79 -0.22 16.35
C PHE A 109 -17.29 -0.52 16.27
N GLY A 110 -18.09 0.51 15.99
CA GLY A 110 -19.49 0.35 15.64
C GLY A 110 -19.68 -0.14 14.20
N ASP A 111 -20.93 -0.35 13.81
CA ASP A 111 -21.25 -0.83 12.46
C ASP A 111 -20.79 0.16 11.37
N PRO A 112 -20.27 -0.32 10.23
CA PRO A 112 -19.85 0.56 9.16
C PRO A 112 -21.04 1.34 8.57
N ILE A 113 -20.90 2.66 8.49
CA ILE A 113 -21.92 3.57 7.96
C ILE A 113 -21.62 3.83 6.47
N ARG A 114 -22.51 3.36 5.60
CA ARG A 114 -22.36 3.45 4.13
C ARG A 114 -23.31 4.45 3.48
N GLU A 115 -24.12 5.13 4.29
CA GLU A 115 -25.14 6.09 3.86
C GLU A 115 -25.12 7.28 4.82
N LEU A 116 -25.45 8.48 4.33
CA LEU A 116 -25.40 9.69 5.16
C LEU A 116 -26.49 9.72 6.24
N SER A 117 -27.53 8.88 6.13
CA SER A 117 -28.60 8.76 7.12
C SER A 117 -28.73 7.33 7.62
N PRO A 118 -27.80 6.85 8.46
CA PRO A 118 -27.90 5.53 9.08
C PRO A 118 -29.07 5.46 10.09
N PRO A 119 -29.49 4.26 10.50
CA PRO A 119 -30.56 4.08 11.49
C PRO A 119 -30.23 4.77 12.82
N GLU A 120 -31.18 5.52 13.36
CA GLU A 120 -31.05 6.17 14.67
C GLU A 120 -31.83 5.41 15.77
N PRO A 121 -31.25 5.26 16.97
CA PRO A 121 -29.92 5.71 17.38
C PRO A 121 -28.83 4.72 16.94
N TYR A 122 -27.70 5.22 16.46
CA TYR A 122 -26.54 4.39 16.15
C TYR A 122 -25.85 3.93 17.45
N VAL A 123 -25.74 2.62 17.68
CA VAL A 123 -25.26 2.09 18.96
C VAL A 123 -23.88 1.46 18.80
N VAL A 124 -22.95 1.83 19.68
CA VAL A 124 -21.62 1.21 19.79
C VAL A 124 -21.54 0.42 21.10
N PRO A 125 -21.65 -0.91 21.06
CA PRO A 125 -21.52 -1.73 22.26
C PRO A 125 -20.05 -1.89 22.66
N VAL A 126 -19.76 -1.63 23.93
CA VAL A 126 -18.45 -1.85 24.57
C VAL A 126 -18.60 -2.89 25.67
N PHE A 127 -17.51 -3.59 26.00
CA PHE A 127 -17.52 -4.66 26.97
C PHE A 127 -16.33 -4.50 27.92
N PRO A 128 -16.41 -4.90 29.19
CA PRO A 128 -15.22 -4.97 30.03
C PRO A 128 -14.19 -5.93 29.41
N ALA A 129 -12.92 -5.59 29.52
CA ALA A 129 -11.82 -6.41 29.02
C ALA A 129 -11.42 -7.45 30.06
N ARG A 130 -11.30 -8.71 29.61
CA ARG A 130 -10.79 -9.81 30.42
C ARG A 130 -9.49 -10.33 29.81
N PRO A 131 -8.35 -10.16 30.50
CA PRO A 131 -7.07 -10.63 29.99
C PRO A 131 -6.99 -12.17 30.14
N ILE A 132 -6.67 -12.87 29.07
CA ILE A 132 -6.50 -14.34 29.06
C ILE A 132 -5.02 -14.73 29.02
N ALA A 133 -4.63 -15.63 29.94
CA ALA A 133 -3.25 -16.06 30.13
C ALA A 133 -2.72 -16.98 29.02
N SER A 134 -3.60 -17.69 28.29
CA SER A 134 -3.23 -18.48 27.12
C SER A 134 -4.21 -18.23 25.95
N PRO A 135 -3.71 -17.82 24.77
CA PRO A 135 -4.52 -17.69 23.54
C PRO A 135 -5.17 -19.01 23.10
N ASP A 136 -4.63 -20.17 23.53
CA ASP A 136 -5.10 -21.51 23.17
C ASP A 136 -6.48 -21.86 23.74
N THR A 137 -7.02 -20.97 24.58
CA THR A 137 -8.31 -21.16 25.27
C THR A 137 -9.51 -20.66 24.48
N VAL A 138 -9.30 -19.99 23.34
CA VAL A 138 -10.40 -19.51 22.50
C VAL A 138 -10.68 -20.51 21.38
N PRO A 139 -11.89 -21.10 21.33
CA PRO A 139 -12.21 -22.11 20.35
C PRO A 139 -12.30 -21.48 18.96
N LEU A 140 -11.47 -21.99 18.04
CA LEU A 140 -11.65 -21.77 16.62
C LEU A 140 -12.80 -22.68 16.18
N THR A 141 -13.96 -22.12 15.89
CA THR A 141 -15.17 -22.90 15.59
C THR A 141 -15.12 -23.43 14.16
N ARG A 142 -14.72 -22.58 13.20
CA ARG A 142 -14.63 -22.98 11.79
C ARG A 142 -13.43 -22.36 11.13
N ARG A 143 -12.76 -23.13 10.28
CA ARG A 143 -11.78 -22.62 9.32
C ARG A 143 -12.07 -23.19 7.94
N SER A 144 -12.19 -22.34 6.93
CA SER A 144 -12.52 -22.74 5.56
C SER A 144 -11.45 -22.19 4.60
N LEU A 145 -10.73 -23.08 3.93
CA LEU A 145 -9.76 -22.74 2.90
C LEU A 145 -10.40 -22.95 1.53
N VAL A 146 -10.57 -21.88 0.78
CA VAL A 146 -11.08 -21.93 -0.60
C VAL A 146 -9.92 -21.76 -1.56
N ILE A 147 -9.66 -22.77 -2.37
CA ILE A 147 -8.52 -22.88 -3.28
C ILE A 147 -8.98 -22.71 -4.73
N THR A 148 -8.41 -21.72 -5.41
CA THR A 148 -8.64 -21.45 -6.85
C THR A 148 -7.32 -21.52 -7.59
N TYR A 149 -7.28 -22.24 -8.72
CA TYR A 149 -6.06 -22.39 -9.52
C TYR A 149 -6.03 -21.41 -10.69
N GLU A 150 -5.03 -20.53 -10.73
CA GLU A 150 -4.79 -19.59 -11.83
C GLU A 150 -3.28 -19.47 -12.11
N GLY A 151 -2.88 -19.37 -13.39
CA GLY A 151 -1.51 -19.02 -13.79
C GLY A 151 -0.39 -19.97 -13.34
N GLY A 152 -0.71 -21.22 -12.96
CA GLY A 152 0.29 -22.17 -12.44
C GLY A 152 0.59 -22.02 -10.94
N GLY A 153 -0.29 -21.37 -10.17
CA GLY A 153 -0.28 -21.32 -8.70
C GLY A 153 -1.68 -21.54 -8.11
N ALA A 154 -1.76 -21.73 -6.79
CA ALA A 154 -3.03 -21.87 -6.08
C ALA A 154 -3.29 -20.63 -5.21
N HIS A 155 -4.36 -19.89 -5.49
CA HIS A 155 -4.83 -18.79 -4.66
C HIS A 155 -5.73 -19.35 -3.56
N VAL A 156 -5.50 -18.94 -2.32
CA VAL A 156 -6.27 -19.40 -1.16
C VAL A 156 -6.92 -18.24 -0.46
N LEU A 157 -8.22 -18.35 -0.24
CA LEU A 157 -8.99 -17.55 0.69
C LEU A 157 -9.24 -18.38 1.96
N ASP A 158 -8.66 -17.97 3.08
CA ASP A 158 -8.72 -18.63 4.38
C ASP A 158 -9.62 -17.82 5.32
N ALA A 159 -10.82 -18.36 5.55
CA ALA A 159 -11.81 -17.79 6.46
C ALA A 159 -11.72 -18.47 7.82
N ILE A 160 -11.43 -17.71 8.88
CA ILE A 160 -11.22 -18.22 10.23
C ILE A 160 -12.24 -17.60 11.17
N GLN A 161 -12.99 -18.45 11.86
CA GLN A 161 -14.07 -18.08 12.77
C GLN A 161 -13.73 -18.44 14.21
N PHE A 162 -13.91 -17.47 15.09
CA PHE A 162 -13.73 -17.56 16.53
C PHE A 162 -15.07 -17.40 17.23
N ASP A 163 -15.21 -18.00 18.41
CA ASP A 163 -16.38 -17.79 19.26
C ASP A 163 -15.98 -17.42 20.68
N ASN A 164 -16.51 -16.30 21.16
CA ASN A 164 -16.39 -15.86 22.54
C ASN A 164 -17.77 -15.93 23.20
N ALA A 165 -18.06 -17.05 23.85
CA ALA A 165 -19.35 -17.29 24.51
C ALA A 165 -19.56 -16.47 25.81
N GLY A 166 -18.56 -15.70 26.26
CA GLY A 166 -18.65 -14.88 27.46
C GLY A 166 -19.36 -13.54 27.25
N ASP A 167 -19.34 -12.71 28.28
CA ASP A 167 -19.89 -11.34 28.32
C ASP A 167 -18.80 -10.25 28.33
N THR A 168 -17.53 -10.65 28.32
CA THR A 168 -16.35 -9.78 28.34
C THR A 168 -15.56 -9.89 27.04
N ALA A 169 -14.89 -8.80 26.64
CA ALA A 169 -13.96 -8.86 25.53
C ALA A 169 -12.67 -9.56 25.97
N LEU A 170 -12.22 -10.56 25.22
CA LEU A 170 -10.98 -11.29 25.54
C LEU A 170 -9.79 -10.53 24.96
N VAL A 171 -8.81 -10.21 25.81
CA VAL A 171 -7.55 -9.56 25.43
C VAL A 171 -6.37 -10.43 25.82
N ALA A 172 -5.27 -10.36 25.09
CA ALA A 172 -4.07 -11.14 25.43
C ALA A 172 -3.39 -10.59 26.71
N SER A 173 -3.10 -11.45 27.71
CA SER A 173 -2.33 -11.06 28.89
C SER A 173 -0.82 -11.05 28.65
N GLY A 174 -0.13 -9.95 28.97
CA GLY A 174 1.32 -9.88 29.09
C GLY A 174 1.84 -8.45 29.02
N SER A 175 2.83 -8.10 29.84
CA SER A 175 3.58 -6.84 29.76
C SER A 175 4.33 -6.78 28.42
N GLY A 176 3.62 -6.39 27.37
CA GLY A 176 4.08 -6.45 25.97
C GLY A 176 3.00 -6.81 24.93
N GLY A 177 1.76 -7.13 25.32
CA GLY A 177 0.63 -7.32 24.38
C GLY A 177 0.93 -8.36 23.28
N GLY A 178 1.12 -9.62 23.66
CA GLY A 178 1.42 -10.69 22.70
C GLY A 178 0.27 -10.91 21.72
N ALA A 179 0.56 -10.81 20.42
CA ALA A 179 -0.40 -11.08 19.35
C ALA A 179 -0.86 -12.55 19.38
N TRP A 180 -2.16 -12.81 19.14
CA TRP A 180 -2.68 -14.16 18.95
C TRP A 180 -2.17 -14.71 17.63
N ARG A 181 -1.82 -15.99 17.61
CA ARG A 181 -1.15 -16.59 16.45
C ARG A 181 -2.06 -17.58 15.76
N VAL A 182 -2.22 -17.46 14.45
CA VAL A 182 -2.83 -18.48 13.60
C VAL A 182 -1.79 -18.97 12.62
N ALA A 183 -1.53 -20.28 12.58
CA ALA A 183 -0.63 -20.88 11.60
C ALA A 183 -1.24 -20.82 10.19
N LEU A 184 -0.46 -20.32 9.24
CA LEU A 184 -0.73 -20.45 7.81
C LEU A 184 -0.18 -21.80 7.30
N PRO A 185 -0.69 -22.34 6.18
CA PRO A 185 -0.10 -23.52 5.57
C PRO A 185 1.37 -23.29 5.17
N GLU A 186 2.16 -24.36 5.22
CA GLU A 186 3.55 -24.34 4.77
C GLU A 186 3.64 -23.94 3.29
N GLY A 187 4.56 -23.01 3.00
CA GLY A 187 4.69 -22.44 1.66
C GLY A 187 3.69 -21.33 1.33
N ALA A 188 2.90 -20.84 2.29
CA ALA A 188 2.05 -19.67 2.08
C ALA A 188 2.89 -18.43 1.73
N GLU A 189 2.67 -17.88 0.54
CA GLU A 189 3.35 -16.70 0.01
C GLU A 189 2.42 -15.48 -0.02
N ASP A 190 3.00 -14.31 0.27
CA ASP A 190 2.35 -12.99 0.23
C ASP A 190 0.98 -12.94 0.95
N PRO A 191 0.88 -13.33 2.24
CA PRO A 191 -0.39 -13.28 2.95
C PRO A 191 -0.88 -11.85 3.16
N GLN A 192 -2.18 -11.65 2.98
CA GLN A 192 -2.86 -10.38 3.16
C GLN A 192 -4.16 -10.57 3.93
N ALA A 193 -4.42 -9.68 4.88
CA ALA A 193 -5.70 -9.63 5.57
C ALA A 193 -6.74 -8.92 4.71
N LEU A 194 -7.94 -9.50 4.62
CA LEU A 194 -9.10 -8.91 3.98
C LEU A 194 -10.08 -8.40 5.04
N SER A 195 -11.06 -7.58 4.63
CA SER A 195 -12.08 -7.07 5.54
C SER A 195 -12.93 -8.21 6.11
N GLY A 196 -12.87 -8.40 7.43
CA GLY A 196 -13.77 -9.24 8.22
C GLY A 196 -14.33 -8.47 9.41
N ASP A 197 -14.68 -9.17 10.50
CA ASP A 197 -15.11 -8.55 11.76
C ASP A 197 -13.94 -7.89 12.52
N MET A 198 -12.70 -8.21 12.13
CA MET A 198 -11.50 -7.48 12.52
C MET A 198 -10.97 -6.65 11.36
N PHE A 199 -10.50 -5.45 11.68
CA PHE A 199 -9.87 -4.57 10.71
C PHE A 199 -8.53 -5.15 10.21
N PRO A 200 -8.23 -5.10 8.89
CA PRO A 200 -6.99 -5.69 8.34
C PRO A 200 -5.70 -5.19 8.99
N GLY A 201 -5.66 -3.92 9.43
CA GLY A 201 -4.50 -3.34 10.11
C GLY A 201 -4.23 -3.91 11.52
N GLY A 202 -5.17 -4.67 12.10
CA GLY A 202 -4.98 -5.41 13.35
C GLY A 202 -4.41 -6.82 13.15
N ILE A 203 -4.05 -7.18 11.92
CA ILE A 203 -3.44 -8.48 11.58
C ILE A 203 -2.07 -8.22 10.95
N ARG A 204 -1.03 -8.71 11.62
CA ARG A 204 0.35 -8.72 11.14
C ARG A 204 0.71 -10.12 10.67
N PHE A 205 1.69 -10.26 9.78
CA PHE A 205 2.15 -11.56 9.30
C PHE A 205 3.63 -11.74 9.62
N GLU A 206 3.99 -12.85 10.26
CA GLU A 206 5.36 -13.15 10.64
C GLU A 206 5.62 -14.66 10.53
N SER A 207 6.67 -15.04 9.80
CA SER A 207 7.25 -16.40 9.83
C SER A 207 6.22 -17.56 9.72
N GLY A 208 5.27 -17.47 8.79
CA GLY A 208 4.23 -18.51 8.60
C GLY A 208 3.02 -18.38 9.53
N PHE A 209 2.90 -17.29 10.28
CA PHE A 209 1.78 -17.01 11.16
C PHE A 209 1.08 -15.71 10.80
N ALA A 210 -0.23 -15.68 10.97
CA ALA A 210 -0.98 -14.46 11.17
C ALA A 210 -0.96 -14.13 12.67
N LEU A 211 -0.45 -12.95 12.99
CA LEU A 211 -0.40 -12.34 14.31
C LEU A 211 -1.57 -11.36 14.42
N LEU A 212 -2.61 -11.75 15.12
CA LEU A 212 -3.74 -10.88 15.41
C LEU A 212 -3.38 -10.06 16.65
N ASP A 213 -3.71 -8.78 16.69
CA ASP A 213 -3.65 -7.97 17.92
C ASP A 213 -5.06 -7.86 18.53
N PRO A 214 -5.68 -8.92 19.09
CA PRO A 214 -7.11 -8.89 19.26
C PRO A 214 -7.55 -8.36 20.63
N SER A 215 -8.64 -7.60 20.56
CA SER A 215 -9.77 -7.78 21.45
C SER A 215 -10.83 -8.64 20.74
N LEU A 216 -11.15 -9.83 21.23
CA LEU A 216 -12.31 -10.59 20.75
C LEU A 216 -13.55 -10.20 21.54
N ARG A 217 -14.51 -9.57 20.86
CA ARG A 217 -15.80 -9.21 21.46
C ARG A 217 -16.63 -10.46 21.76
N PRO A 218 -17.55 -10.41 22.74
CA PRO A 218 -18.58 -11.43 22.91
C PRO A 218 -19.33 -11.77 21.61
N GLY A 219 -19.47 -13.07 21.34
CA GLY A 219 -20.10 -13.63 20.15
C GLY A 219 -19.11 -14.16 19.11
N THR A 220 -19.64 -14.44 17.93
CA THR A 220 -18.87 -14.97 16.80
C THR A 220 -18.13 -13.84 16.08
N SER A 221 -16.86 -14.07 15.76
CA SER A 221 -16.03 -13.16 14.96
C SER A 221 -15.34 -13.92 13.84
N GLN A 222 -15.24 -13.32 12.66
CA GLN A 222 -14.57 -13.91 11.51
C GLN A 222 -13.47 -12.99 10.97
N ILE A 223 -12.36 -13.60 10.55
CA ILE A 223 -11.33 -12.95 9.73
C ILE A 223 -11.17 -13.66 8.41
N LEU A 224 -10.68 -12.90 7.43
CA LEU A 224 -10.38 -13.37 6.09
C LEU A 224 -8.92 -13.08 5.79
N ILE A 225 -8.19 -14.09 5.36
CA ILE A 225 -6.80 -13.97 4.92
C ILE A 225 -6.73 -14.53 3.51
N GLN A 226 -6.01 -13.87 2.62
CA GLN A 226 -5.67 -14.41 1.31
C GLN A 226 -4.17 -14.63 1.20
N TYR A 227 -3.76 -15.71 0.52
CA TYR A 227 -2.35 -16.01 0.24
C TYR A 227 -2.23 -16.92 -0.99
N ARG A 228 -1.00 -17.15 -1.46
CA ARG A 228 -0.71 -18.09 -2.56
C ARG A 228 0.02 -19.33 -2.04
N LEU A 229 -0.25 -20.47 -2.66
CA LEU A 229 0.47 -21.73 -2.44
C LEU A 229 1.18 -22.19 -3.74
N PRO A 230 2.36 -22.82 -3.64
CA PRO A 230 3.07 -23.43 -4.76
C PRO A 230 2.23 -24.50 -5.46
N SER A 231 2.42 -24.69 -6.77
CA SER A 231 1.60 -25.60 -7.57
C SER A 231 2.08 -27.04 -7.63
N ASP A 232 3.27 -27.34 -7.10
CA ASP A 232 3.93 -28.65 -7.09
C ASP A 232 4.19 -29.18 -5.65
N GLY A 233 3.72 -28.47 -4.63
CA GLY A 233 3.87 -28.84 -3.22
C GLY A 233 2.68 -29.62 -2.65
N ALA A 234 2.94 -30.32 -1.53
CA ALA A 234 1.90 -30.86 -0.65
C ALA A 234 1.84 -30.01 0.63
N PRO A 235 1.19 -28.82 0.61
CA PRO A 235 1.22 -27.90 1.74
C PRO A 235 0.68 -28.57 3.00
N SER A 236 1.46 -28.49 4.08
CA SER A 236 1.07 -28.96 5.40
C SER A 236 0.44 -27.83 6.20
N LEU A 237 -0.60 -28.12 6.97
CA LEU A 237 -1.21 -27.19 7.91
C LEU A 237 -1.22 -27.84 9.28
N THR A 238 -0.62 -27.16 10.26
CA THR A 238 -0.64 -27.58 11.66
C THR A 238 -1.35 -26.51 12.48
N PRO A 239 -2.65 -26.68 12.81
CA PRO A 239 -3.37 -25.71 13.63
C PRO A 239 -2.72 -25.54 14.99
N LEU A 240 -2.49 -24.30 15.42
CA LEU A 240 -2.02 -24.01 16.79
C LEU A 240 -3.13 -24.17 17.83
N HIS A 241 -4.38 -24.01 17.39
CA HIS A 241 -5.57 -24.04 18.23
C HIS A 241 -6.46 -25.20 17.82
N PRO A 242 -7.23 -25.80 18.76
CA PRO A 242 -8.28 -26.75 18.40
C PRO A 242 -9.29 -26.11 17.45
N VAL A 243 -9.65 -26.82 16.38
CA VAL A 243 -10.61 -26.38 15.36
C VAL A 243 -11.81 -27.31 15.36
N GLN A 244 -13.03 -26.83 15.64
CA GLN A 244 -14.21 -27.70 15.64
C GLN A 244 -14.54 -28.24 14.24
N ARG A 245 -14.36 -27.41 13.20
CA ARG A 245 -14.52 -27.85 11.80
C ARG A 245 -13.56 -27.13 10.87
N LEU A 246 -12.70 -27.89 10.22
CA LEU A 246 -11.80 -27.42 9.17
C LEU A 246 -12.30 -27.95 7.82
N GLU A 247 -12.44 -27.06 6.84
CA GLU A 247 -12.97 -27.38 5.51
C GLU A 247 -12.03 -26.84 4.44
N VAL A 248 -11.83 -27.63 3.39
CA VAL A 248 -11.05 -27.25 2.20
C VAL A 248 -11.96 -27.40 0.99
N LEU A 249 -12.17 -26.30 0.28
CA LEU A 249 -12.98 -26.20 -0.92
C LEU A 249 -12.07 -25.92 -2.12
N TRP A 250 -12.25 -26.60 -3.25
CA TRP A 250 -11.47 -26.30 -4.46
C TRP A 250 -12.28 -26.51 -5.76
N SER A 251 -11.91 -25.75 -6.79
CA SER A 251 -12.50 -25.81 -8.13
C SER A 251 -11.45 -26.27 -9.17
N GLY A 252 -11.88 -27.03 -10.20
CA GLY A 252 -11.01 -27.53 -11.29
C GLY A 252 -11.22 -29.02 -11.63
N THR A 253 -10.90 -29.43 -12.87
CA THR A 253 -11.14 -30.80 -13.40
C THR A 253 -9.91 -31.73 -13.37
N ASP A 254 -8.69 -31.17 -13.28
CA ASP A 254 -7.47 -31.91 -13.62
C ASP A 254 -6.57 -32.24 -12.41
N ARG A 255 -7.04 -31.92 -11.19
CA ARG A 255 -6.29 -32.12 -9.94
C ARG A 255 -7.18 -32.66 -8.82
N ASP A 256 -6.79 -33.79 -8.26
CA ASP A 256 -7.37 -34.32 -7.03
C ASP A 256 -6.54 -33.89 -5.82
N LEU A 257 -7.22 -33.50 -4.75
CA LEU A 257 -6.60 -33.10 -3.51
C LEU A 257 -6.79 -34.24 -2.50
N ILE A 258 -5.69 -34.81 -2.02
CA ILE A 258 -5.71 -35.87 -1.00
C ILE A 258 -5.27 -35.25 0.32
N GLY A 259 -6.17 -35.23 1.29
CA GLY A 259 -5.93 -34.68 2.61
C GLY A 259 -5.66 -35.79 3.64
N ALA A 260 -4.43 -35.95 4.12
CA ALA A 260 -4.20 -36.81 5.29
C ALA A 260 -4.87 -36.17 6.52
N GLY A 261 -5.85 -36.84 7.12
CA GLY A 261 -6.67 -36.32 8.22
C GLY A 261 -8.00 -35.66 7.80
N PHE A 262 -8.35 -35.70 6.51
CA PHE A 262 -9.62 -35.21 5.99
C PHE A 262 -10.52 -36.33 5.47
N GLN A 263 -11.84 -36.09 5.49
CA GLN A 263 -12.85 -36.93 4.86
C GLN A 263 -13.49 -36.19 3.68
N PRO A 264 -13.79 -36.87 2.56
CA PRO A 264 -14.60 -36.30 1.49
C PRO A 264 -15.95 -35.82 2.00
N ALA A 265 -16.37 -34.63 1.56
CA ALA A 265 -17.68 -34.07 1.83
C ALA A 265 -18.43 -33.78 0.51
N GLU A 266 -19.74 -33.53 0.62
CA GLU A 266 -20.55 -33.20 -0.55
C GLU A 266 -20.06 -31.91 -1.24
N PRO A 267 -20.01 -31.87 -2.58
CA PRO A 267 -19.64 -30.65 -3.30
C PRO A 267 -20.56 -29.47 -2.96
N VAL A 268 -19.96 -28.30 -2.75
CA VAL A 268 -20.67 -27.06 -2.42
C VAL A 268 -20.76 -26.18 -3.66
N SER A 269 -21.95 -25.69 -4.00
CA SER A 269 -22.14 -24.77 -5.13
C SER A 269 -22.37 -23.33 -4.64
N PHE A 270 -21.61 -22.39 -5.16
CA PHE A 270 -21.68 -20.97 -4.80
C PHE A 270 -21.46 -20.09 -6.04
N HIS A 271 -22.36 -19.13 -6.29
CA HIS A 271 -22.32 -18.22 -7.47
C HIS A 271 -22.12 -18.92 -8.83
N GLY A 272 -22.75 -20.10 -9.01
CA GLY A 272 -22.67 -20.85 -10.28
C GLY A 272 -21.37 -21.63 -10.48
N GLN A 273 -20.47 -21.66 -9.50
CA GLN A 273 -19.31 -22.56 -9.48
C GLN A 273 -19.51 -23.67 -8.44
N THR A 274 -19.10 -24.89 -8.78
CA THR A 274 -19.15 -26.05 -7.89
C THR A 274 -17.75 -26.36 -7.37
N TYR A 275 -17.62 -26.39 -6.05
CA TYR A 275 -16.40 -26.72 -5.34
C TYR A 275 -16.50 -28.13 -4.77
N ARG A 276 -15.45 -28.93 -4.94
CA ARG A 276 -15.30 -30.17 -4.18
C ARG A 276 -14.87 -29.83 -2.76
N ALA A 277 -15.19 -30.69 -1.79
CA ALA A 277 -14.99 -30.41 -0.37
C ALA A 277 -14.28 -31.56 0.36
N LEU A 278 -13.34 -31.20 1.22
CA LEU A 278 -12.74 -32.07 2.23
C LEU A 278 -12.99 -31.45 3.61
N VAL A 279 -13.38 -32.27 4.59
CA VAL A 279 -13.70 -31.81 5.95
C VAL A 279 -12.96 -32.63 7.00
N ALA A 280 -12.47 -31.96 8.03
CA ALA A 280 -11.97 -32.56 9.26
C ALA A 280 -12.71 -31.93 10.44
N ASN A 281 -13.33 -32.76 11.28
CA ASN A 281 -14.07 -32.30 12.47
C ASN A 281 -13.22 -32.52 13.73
N PHE A 282 -13.34 -31.62 14.68
CA PHE A 282 -12.66 -31.64 15.98
C PHE A 282 -11.15 -31.87 15.86
N VAL A 283 -10.47 -31.04 15.07
CA VAL A 283 -9.02 -31.12 14.84
C VAL A 283 -8.29 -30.59 16.07
N PRO A 284 -7.52 -31.42 16.81
CA PRO A 284 -6.74 -30.94 17.95
C PRO A 284 -5.60 -30.01 17.52
N ALA A 285 -5.18 -29.13 18.43
CA ALA A 285 -3.95 -28.35 18.27
C ALA A 285 -2.74 -29.26 18.01
N GLY A 286 -1.83 -28.85 17.13
CA GLY A 286 -0.63 -29.60 16.76
C GLY A 286 -0.85 -30.74 15.76
N THR A 287 -2.08 -30.98 15.32
CA THR A 287 -2.37 -32.02 14.31
C THR A 287 -1.80 -31.62 12.96
N GLY A 288 -0.84 -32.39 12.45
CA GLY A 288 -0.31 -32.19 11.10
C GLY A 288 -1.29 -32.69 10.04
N LEU A 289 -1.84 -31.76 9.25
CA LEU A 289 -2.69 -32.06 8.12
C LEU A 289 -1.91 -31.82 6.83
N THR A 290 -1.98 -32.73 5.86
CA THR A 290 -1.25 -32.58 4.58
C THR A 290 -2.24 -32.52 3.44
N LEU A 291 -2.16 -31.50 2.60
CA LEU A 291 -2.95 -31.37 1.37
C LEU A 291 -2.03 -31.73 0.21
N ALA A 292 -2.18 -32.92 -0.38
CA ALA A 292 -1.38 -33.33 -1.54
C ALA A 292 -2.14 -33.01 -2.84
N LEU A 293 -1.51 -32.22 -3.71
CA LEU A 293 -2.00 -31.95 -5.06
C LEU A 293 -1.58 -33.09 -5.99
N THR A 294 -2.50 -33.98 -6.32
CA THR A 294 -2.27 -35.02 -7.32
C THR A 294 -2.78 -34.54 -8.67
N GLY A 295 -1.87 -34.25 -9.61
CA GLY A 295 -2.23 -33.99 -11.01
C GLY A 295 -1.39 -32.91 -11.68
N GLY A 296 -0.45 -33.31 -12.54
CA GLY A 296 0.36 -32.37 -13.30
C GLY A 296 1.55 -32.97 -14.04
N SER A 297 1.47 -34.20 -14.56
CA SER A 297 2.41 -34.59 -15.61
C SER A 297 1.71 -35.45 -16.66
N SER A 298 1.33 -34.82 -17.76
CA SER A 298 1.22 -35.50 -19.05
C SER A 298 2.65 -35.90 -19.48
N LYS A 299 3.16 -37.00 -18.92
CA LYS A 299 4.45 -37.58 -19.30
C LYS A 299 4.40 -39.11 -19.31
N SER A 300 3.48 -39.71 -20.07
CA SER A 300 3.51 -41.18 -20.24
C SER A 300 3.21 -41.72 -21.64
N VAL A 301 2.87 -40.90 -22.64
CA VAL A 301 2.62 -41.44 -24.00
C VAL A 301 3.89 -41.48 -24.88
N ALA A 302 4.89 -40.63 -24.60
CA ALA A 302 6.10 -40.53 -25.42
C ALA A 302 6.99 -41.79 -25.37
N TRP A 303 7.06 -42.47 -24.23
CA TRP A 303 7.85 -43.70 -24.09
C TRP A 303 7.24 -44.88 -24.86
N LEU A 304 5.90 -44.96 -24.93
CA LEU A 304 5.21 -46.00 -25.71
C LEU A 304 5.49 -45.86 -27.22
N PHE A 305 5.59 -44.64 -27.73
CA PHE A 305 5.96 -44.39 -29.14
C PHE A 305 7.44 -44.69 -29.43
N MET A 306 8.35 -44.40 -28.49
CA MET A 306 9.77 -44.80 -28.64
C MET A 306 9.95 -46.31 -28.65
N LEU A 307 9.22 -47.03 -27.77
CA LEU A 307 9.25 -48.49 -27.70
C LEU A 307 8.67 -49.13 -28.97
N ALA A 308 7.56 -48.60 -29.50
CA ALA A 308 6.99 -49.05 -30.76
C ALA A 308 7.94 -48.79 -31.95
N GLY A 309 8.61 -47.64 -32.00
CA GLY A 309 9.60 -47.33 -33.03
C GLY A 309 10.83 -48.25 -33.00
N LEU A 310 11.34 -48.57 -31.80
CA LEU A 310 12.45 -49.51 -31.61
C LEU A 310 12.09 -50.95 -32.03
N LEU A 311 10.87 -51.39 -31.72
CA LEU A 311 10.37 -52.72 -32.13
C LEU A 311 10.21 -52.83 -33.65
N LEU A 312 9.71 -51.78 -34.31
CA LEU A 312 9.60 -51.74 -35.78
C LEU A 312 10.98 -51.73 -36.46
N ALA A 313 11.94 -50.98 -35.90
CA ALA A 313 13.32 -50.98 -36.41
C ALA A 313 14.00 -52.35 -36.24
N ALA A 314 13.79 -53.02 -35.10
CA ALA A 314 14.30 -54.37 -34.87
C ALA A 314 13.67 -55.40 -35.83
N ALA A 315 12.37 -55.33 -36.08
CA ALA A 315 11.68 -56.20 -37.03
C ALA A 315 12.18 -55.98 -38.48
N ALA A 316 12.40 -54.73 -38.89
CA ALA A 316 12.99 -54.38 -40.18
C ALA A 316 14.44 -54.90 -40.33
N TYR A 317 15.24 -54.84 -39.27
CA TYR A 317 16.60 -55.36 -39.27
C TYR A 317 16.67 -56.88 -39.38
N VAL A 318 15.80 -57.61 -38.66
CA VAL A 318 15.73 -59.08 -38.72
C VAL A 318 15.27 -59.57 -40.10
N THR A 319 14.28 -58.90 -40.69
CA THR A 319 13.79 -59.20 -42.04
C THR A 319 14.83 -58.89 -43.12
N TRP A 320 15.60 -57.82 -42.98
CA TRP A 320 16.74 -57.51 -43.86
C TRP A 320 17.85 -58.57 -43.78
N ARG A 321 18.21 -59.03 -42.57
CA ARG A 321 19.19 -60.12 -42.40
C ARG A 321 18.73 -61.44 -43.00
N ARG A 322 17.45 -61.79 -42.86
CA ARG A 322 16.90 -63.06 -43.37
C ARG A 322 16.75 -63.11 -44.88
N THR A 323 16.64 -61.97 -45.54
CA THR A 323 16.48 -61.87 -47.01
C THR A 323 17.81 -61.70 -47.77
N GLY A 324 18.95 -61.82 -47.08
CA GLY A 324 20.28 -61.73 -47.71
C GLY A 324 20.53 -60.38 -48.40
N GLY A 325 19.90 -59.30 -47.91
CA GLY A 325 20.05 -57.96 -48.48
C GLY A 325 19.29 -57.70 -49.77
N ARG A 326 18.33 -58.55 -50.17
CA ARG A 326 17.51 -58.38 -51.39
C ARG A 326 16.09 -57.81 -51.16
N GLY A 327 15.85 -57.19 -50.00
CA GLY A 327 14.63 -56.43 -49.72
C GLY A 327 14.73 -54.96 -50.17
N PRO A 328 13.60 -54.21 -50.22
CA PRO A 328 13.57 -52.84 -50.72
C PRO A 328 14.57 -51.98 -49.95
N GLY A 329 15.40 -51.25 -50.71
CA GLY A 329 16.67 -50.68 -50.26
C GLY A 329 16.57 -49.82 -49.00
N ALA A 330 17.72 -49.59 -48.37
CA ALA A 330 17.88 -48.80 -47.14
C ALA A 330 17.15 -47.44 -47.14
N GLY A 331 16.79 -46.89 -48.30
CA GLY A 331 15.96 -45.69 -48.45
C GLY A 331 14.51 -45.82 -47.93
N THR A 332 13.88 -46.99 -48.00
CA THR A 332 12.49 -47.18 -47.53
C THR A 332 12.37 -47.24 -46.00
N VAL A 333 13.40 -47.73 -45.30
CA VAL A 333 13.45 -47.75 -43.83
C VAL A 333 13.77 -46.35 -43.28
N ALA A 334 14.60 -45.57 -43.98
CA ALA A 334 14.90 -44.19 -43.61
C ALA A 334 13.67 -43.26 -43.73
N LEU A 335 12.79 -43.47 -44.72
CA LEU A 335 11.55 -42.70 -44.87
C LEU A 335 10.51 -43.00 -43.76
N ALA A 336 10.44 -44.23 -43.26
CA ALA A 336 9.54 -44.60 -42.17
C ALA A 336 9.95 -43.96 -40.83
N ILE A 337 11.26 -43.85 -40.57
CA ILE A 337 11.81 -43.17 -39.38
C ILE A 337 11.54 -41.64 -39.45
N LEU A 338 11.61 -41.05 -40.65
CA LEU A 338 11.27 -39.63 -40.87
C LEU A 338 9.78 -39.32 -40.70
N PHE A 339 8.89 -40.27 -41.00
CA PHE A 339 7.44 -40.09 -40.81
C PHE A 339 7.00 -40.20 -39.34
N VAL A 340 7.70 -40.99 -38.51
CA VAL A 340 7.42 -41.10 -37.06
C VAL A 340 8.02 -39.92 -36.27
N LEU A 341 9.10 -39.29 -36.76
CA LEU A 341 9.72 -38.11 -36.14
C LEU A 341 9.19 -36.76 -36.68
N GLY A 342 8.42 -36.78 -37.77
CA GLY A 342 7.84 -35.58 -38.42
C GLY A 342 7.06 -34.64 -37.49
N PRO A 343 6.23 -35.13 -36.55
CA PRO A 343 5.47 -34.26 -35.65
C PRO A 343 6.31 -33.51 -34.60
N TRP A 344 7.57 -33.90 -34.37
CA TRP A 344 8.46 -33.24 -33.41
C TRP A 344 9.16 -32.00 -33.97
N SER A 345 9.28 -31.88 -35.29
CA SER A 345 9.97 -30.76 -35.94
C SER A 345 9.15 -29.47 -36.05
N ARG A 346 7.84 -29.50 -35.75
CA ARG A 346 6.96 -28.32 -35.79
C ARG A 346 6.65 -27.69 -34.42
N ALA A 347 7.05 -28.33 -33.32
CA ALA A 347 6.86 -27.79 -31.96
C ALA A 347 8.07 -26.98 -31.43
N ASN A 348 9.20 -26.97 -32.15
CA ASN A 348 10.39 -26.17 -31.84
C ASN A 348 10.84 -25.33 -33.05
N ALA A 349 9.89 -24.65 -33.70
CA ALA A 349 10.21 -23.49 -34.52
C ALA A 349 10.57 -22.32 -33.59
N ALA A 350 11.68 -22.49 -32.86
CA ALA A 350 12.44 -21.39 -32.30
C ALA A 350 12.96 -20.57 -33.49
N GLU A 351 12.66 -19.29 -33.42
CA GLU A 351 13.05 -18.25 -34.36
C GLU A 351 14.52 -18.39 -34.76
N ARG A 352 14.78 -18.42 -36.07
CA ARG A 352 16.14 -18.36 -36.61
C ARG A 352 16.71 -16.97 -36.32
N PRO A 353 17.88 -16.83 -35.66
CA PRO A 353 18.55 -15.55 -35.52
C PRO A 353 19.32 -15.25 -36.81
N CYS A 354 18.59 -14.89 -37.87
CA CYS A 354 19.17 -14.32 -39.09
C CYS A 354 19.11 -12.79 -39.00
N CYS A 355 19.83 -12.24 -38.03
CA CYS A 355 20.36 -10.88 -37.97
C CYS A 355 21.11 -10.79 -36.65
N ARG A 356 22.40 -11.11 -36.64
CA ARG A 356 23.29 -10.58 -35.60
C ARG A 356 23.44 -9.10 -35.91
N GLU A 357 22.50 -8.29 -35.43
CA GLU A 357 22.83 -6.90 -35.15
C GLU A 357 24.09 -6.95 -34.29
N ALA A 358 25.12 -6.21 -34.70
CA ALA A 358 26.25 -5.90 -33.84
C ALA A 358 25.71 -5.50 -32.45
N PRO A 359 26.41 -5.82 -31.34
CA PRO A 359 25.94 -5.43 -30.02
C PRO A 359 25.64 -3.93 -30.08
N ARG A 360 24.36 -3.55 -29.94
CA ARG A 360 24.00 -2.15 -29.73
C ARG A 360 24.68 -1.76 -28.44
N GLN A 361 25.83 -1.12 -28.56
CA GLN A 361 26.39 -0.33 -27.50
C GLN A 361 25.33 0.71 -27.18
N ASP A 362 24.71 0.54 -26.01
CA ASP A 362 24.36 1.58 -25.04
C ASP A 362 23.23 1.09 -24.13
N SER A 363 23.40 -0.08 -23.49
CA SER A 363 22.55 -0.41 -22.35
C SER A 363 22.93 0.52 -21.20
N PHE A 364 21.98 1.36 -20.79
CA PHE A 364 22.14 2.27 -19.67
C PHE A 364 21.95 1.47 -18.38
N GLN A 365 23.04 1.23 -17.65
CA GLN A 365 23.04 0.39 -16.45
C GLN A 365 23.26 1.25 -15.21
N LEU A 366 22.41 1.08 -14.20
CA LEU A 366 22.69 1.59 -12.86
C LEU A 366 22.40 0.52 -11.80
N GLN A 367 23.07 0.64 -10.67
CA GLN A 367 22.73 -0.11 -9.48
C GLN A 367 21.70 0.66 -8.64
N ASP A 368 20.61 -0.03 -8.29
CA ASP A 368 19.59 0.46 -7.38
C ASP A 368 19.95 0.21 -5.90
N ASP A 369 19.18 0.75 -4.96
CA ASP A 369 19.48 0.64 -3.52
C ASP A 369 19.06 -0.72 -2.91
N LEU A 370 18.51 -1.63 -3.71
CA LEU A 370 18.36 -3.04 -3.38
C LEU A 370 19.53 -3.90 -3.92
N GLY A 371 20.54 -3.27 -4.51
CA GLY A 371 21.72 -3.92 -5.08
C GLY A 371 21.49 -4.51 -6.47
N ARG A 372 20.31 -4.30 -7.08
CA ARG A 372 19.98 -4.83 -8.41
C ARG A 372 20.59 -3.96 -9.49
N THR A 373 21.00 -4.60 -10.60
CA THR A 373 21.42 -3.87 -11.81
C THR A 373 20.21 -3.61 -12.69
N VAL A 374 19.78 -2.36 -12.76
CA VAL A 374 18.69 -1.91 -13.64
C VAL A 374 19.28 -1.64 -15.02
N ARG A 375 18.81 -2.38 -16.03
CA ARG A 375 19.24 -2.24 -17.42
C ARG A 375 18.14 -1.57 -18.23
N LEU A 376 18.44 -0.41 -18.80
CA LEU A 376 17.54 0.34 -19.67
C LEU A 376 18.12 0.40 -21.09
N ALA A 377 17.25 0.45 -22.09
CA ALA A 377 17.65 0.59 -23.50
C ALA A 377 18.20 2.01 -23.82
N GLY A 378 18.06 2.96 -22.90
CA GLY A 378 18.51 4.34 -23.01
C GLY A 378 17.90 5.19 -21.89
N PRO A 379 18.12 6.52 -21.89
CA PRO A 379 17.51 7.43 -20.91
C PRO A 379 15.98 7.34 -20.93
N PRO A 380 15.30 7.02 -19.81
CA PRO A 380 13.85 6.87 -19.75
C PRO A 380 13.13 8.16 -20.14
N ARG A 381 12.05 8.03 -20.91
CA ARG A 381 11.16 9.08 -21.40
C ARG A 381 9.79 9.07 -20.72
N ARG A 382 9.39 7.94 -20.12
CA ARG A 382 8.08 7.72 -19.47
C ARG A 382 8.29 7.14 -18.07
N ILE A 383 8.45 8.03 -17.11
CA ILE A 383 8.73 7.69 -15.72
C ILE A 383 7.43 7.67 -14.92
N VAL A 384 7.19 6.60 -14.17
CA VAL A 384 6.23 6.61 -13.06
C VAL A 384 7.00 6.78 -11.76
N SER A 385 6.59 7.72 -10.92
CA SER A 385 7.19 7.93 -9.61
C SER A 385 6.24 7.50 -8.50
N LEU A 386 6.62 6.46 -7.76
CA LEU A 386 5.92 6.01 -6.55
C LEU A 386 6.47 6.67 -5.27
N VAL A 387 7.42 7.59 -5.41
CA VAL A 387 8.07 8.28 -4.30
C VAL A 387 7.83 9.79 -4.44
N PRO A 388 7.05 10.44 -3.56
CA PRO A 388 6.71 11.86 -3.70
C PRO A 388 7.94 12.78 -3.81
N ALA A 389 8.98 12.54 -3.01
CA ALA A 389 10.24 13.27 -3.08
C ALA A 389 10.90 13.16 -4.48
N MET A 390 10.88 11.97 -5.09
CA MET A 390 11.43 11.77 -6.44
C MET A 390 10.60 12.49 -7.51
N THR A 391 9.29 12.62 -7.31
CA THR A 391 8.43 13.45 -8.16
C THR A 391 8.90 14.90 -8.13
N GLU A 392 9.09 15.49 -6.95
CA GLU A 392 9.60 16.85 -6.82
C GLU A 392 10.98 16.99 -7.47
N LEU A 393 11.91 16.07 -7.18
CA LEU A 393 13.25 16.11 -7.76
C LEU A 393 13.25 15.99 -9.29
N LEU A 394 12.36 15.20 -9.89
CA LEU A 394 12.21 15.10 -11.34
C LEU A 394 11.86 16.46 -11.95
N PHE A 395 10.90 17.18 -11.38
CA PHE A 395 10.57 18.52 -11.84
C PHE A 395 11.73 19.50 -11.59
N ALA A 396 12.42 19.41 -10.45
CA ALA A 396 13.52 20.31 -10.09
C ALA A 396 14.74 20.17 -11.01
N VAL A 397 15.02 18.97 -11.52
CA VAL A 397 16.06 18.77 -12.55
C VAL A 397 15.56 19.07 -13.97
N GLY A 398 14.33 19.55 -14.13
CA GLY A 398 13.69 19.91 -15.40
C GLY A 398 13.03 18.75 -16.15
N ALA A 399 12.89 17.58 -15.53
CA ALA A 399 12.37 16.33 -16.11
C ALA A 399 10.92 16.00 -15.78
N GLY A 400 10.15 16.97 -15.27
CA GLY A 400 8.72 16.81 -15.04
C GLY A 400 7.92 16.36 -16.28
N ASN A 401 8.34 16.79 -17.47
CA ASN A 401 7.72 16.39 -18.73
C ASN A 401 7.86 14.90 -19.09
N ARG A 402 8.73 14.17 -18.38
CA ARG A 402 8.88 12.70 -18.53
C ARG A 402 8.02 11.92 -17.54
N LEU A 403 7.38 12.59 -16.57
CA LEU A 403 6.55 11.93 -15.58
C LEU A 403 5.16 11.64 -16.16
N VAL A 404 4.80 10.35 -16.22
CA VAL A 404 3.52 9.88 -16.79
C VAL A 404 2.57 9.31 -15.75
N GLY A 405 3.03 9.18 -14.51
CA GLY A 405 2.21 8.79 -13.36
C GLY A 405 2.90 9.15 -12.06
N ARG A 406 2.13 9.58 -11.06
CA ARG A 406 2.60 9.92 -9.72
C ARG A 406 1.67 9.37 -8.66
N THR A 407 2.15 9.25 -7.43
CA THR A 407 1.26 8.93 -6.30
C THR A 407 0.26 10.07 -6.04
N ARG A 408 -0.80 9.82 -5.30
CA ARG A 408 -1.73 10.86 -4.82
C ARG A 408 -1.05 11.94 -3.96
N TYR A 409 0.14 11.65 -3.43
CA TYR A 409 0.93 12.55 -2.58
C TYR A 409 1.95 13.40 -3.35
N GLY A 410 2.35 12.99 -4.55
CA GLY A 410 3.30 13.74 -5.39
C GLY A 410 2.63 14.91 -6.13
N VAL A 411 2.16 15.91 -5.39
CA VAL A 411 1.35 17.03 -5.92
C VAL A 411 2.11 18.35 -6.05
N HIS A 412 3.40 18.36 -5.73
CA HIS A 412 4.30 19.49 -5.88
C HIS A 412 5.36 19.20 -6.96
N PRO A 413 5.80 20.20 -7.76
CA PRO A 413 5.24 21.56 -7.86
C PRO A 413 3.79 21.53 -8.41
N PRO A 414 3.02 22.63 -8.40
CA PRO A 414 1.61 22.63 -8.80
C PRO A 414 1.32 21.95 -10.14
N GLU A 415 2.26 22.02 -11.08
CA GLU A 415 2.21 21.37 -12.39
C GLU A 415 2.14 19.83 -12.28
N ALA A 416 2.70 19.22 -11.23
CA ALA A 416 2.64 17.78 -10.98
C ALA A 416 1.20 17.28 -10.77
N ARG A 417 0.26 18.16 -10.38
CA ARG A 417 -1.16 17.80 -10.24
C ARG A 417 -1.79 17.39 -11.56
N SER A 418 -1.30 17.93 -12.68
CA SER A 418 -1.75 17.57 -14.03
C SER A 418 -1.34 16.15 -14.45
N VAL A 419 -0.31 15.59 -13.82
CA VAL A 419 0.10 14.22 -14.07
C VAL A 419 -0.87 13.26 -13.37
N PRO A 420 -1.35 12.19 -14.05
CA PRO A 420 -2.29 11.26 -13.47
C PRO A 420 -1.80 10.59 -12.18
N SER A 421 -2.72 10.41 -11.22
CA SER A 421 -2.47 9.59 -10.04
C SER A 421 -2.45 8.10 -10.41
N VAL A 422 -1.51 7.34 -9.86
CA VAL A 422 -1.48 5.86 -9.92
C VAL A 422 -1.82 5.21 -8.57
N GLY A 423 -2.40 5.99 -7.65
CA GLY A 423 -2.75 5.52 -6.30
C GLY A 423 -1.74 5.97 -5.26
N GLN A 424 -1.49 5.13 -4.25
CA GLN A 424 -0.52 5.41 -3.19
C GLN A 424 0.90 4.93 -3.55
N GLY A 425 1.89 5.38 -2.78
CA GLY A 425 3.29 4.99 -2.97
C GLY A 425 3.65 3.63 -2.36
N VAL A 426 2.96 3.26 -1.28
CA VAL A 426 3.04 1.95 -0.64
C VAL A 426 1.83 1.15 -1.15
N HIS A 427 2.08 -0.02 -1.74
CA HIS A 427 1.08 -0.85 -2.44
C HIS A 427 0.30 -0.12 -3.55
N PRO A 428 0.98 0.39 -4.61
CA PRO A 428 0.31 0.91 -5.80
C PRO A 428 -0.49 -0.20 -6.52
N SER A 429 -1.53 0.18 -7.28
CA SER A 429 -2.10 -0.74 -8.29
C SER A 429 -1.11 -0.89 -9.43
N VAL A 430 -0.54 -2.08 -9.59
CA VAL A 430 0.43 -2.36 -10.65
C VAL A 430 -0.23 -2.27 -12.03
N GLU A 431 -1.50 -2.64 -12.16
CA GLU A 431 -2.28 -2.48 -13.39
C GLU A 431 -2.35 -1.01 -13.79
N THR A 432 -2.61 -0.12 -12.82
CA THR A 432 -2.67 1.32 -13.05
C THR A 432 -1.30 1.89 -13.44
N VAL A 433 -0.21 1.36 -12.86
CA VAL A 433 1.17 1.72 -13.23
C VAL A 433 1.48 1.27 -14.65
N VAL A 434 1.23 0.00 -14.99
CA VAL A 434 1.50 -0.61 -16.29
C VAL A 434 0.67 0.05 -17.39
N ALA A 435 -0.57 0.44 -17.11
CA ALA A 435 -1.44 1.17 -18.03
C ALA A 435 -0.83 2.52 -18.47
N ARG A 436 0.08 3.12 -17.67
CA ARG A 436 0.84 4.31 -18.08
C ARG A 436 1.97 4.00 -19.05
N ARG A 437 2.24 2.74 -19.38
CA ARG A 437 3.33 2.29 -20.26
C ARG A 437 4.67 2.95 -19.89
N PRO A 438 5.13 2.83 -18.63
CA PRO A 438 6.40 3.41 -18.23
C PRO A 438 7.59 2.66 -18.85
N ASP A 439 8.67 3.37 -19.09
CA ASP A 439 9.99 2.79 -19.37
C ASP A 439 10.89 2.76 -18.13
N LEU A 440 10.47 3.41 -17.03
CA LEU A 440 11.04 3.26 -15.71
C LEU A 440 10.00 3.56 -14.61
N VAL A 441 9.96 2.72 -13.59
CA VAL A 441 9.21 2.98 -12.34
C VAL A 441 10.20 3.26 -11.21
N LEU A 442 10.07 4.41 -10.56
CA LEU A 442 10.82 4.73 -9.34
C LEU A 442 10.04 4.23 -8.13
N VAL A 443 10.65 3.35 -7.34
CA VAL A 443 10.04 2.74 -6.17
C VAL A 443 10.90 3.03 -4.94
N TYR A 444 10.29 3.15 -3.76
CA TYR A 444 11.06 3.27 -2.53
C TYR A 444 11.74 1.92 -2.21
N ALA A 445 12.95 1.94 -1.63
CA ALA A 445 13.67 0.72 -1.27
C ALA A 445 13.33 0.26 0.16
N GLY A 446 12.04 0.01 0.42
CA GLY A 446 11.53 -0.52 1.70
C GLY A 446 11.19 -2.01 1.66
N SER A 447 10.84 -2.59 2.81
CA SER A 447 10.33 -3.97 2.92
C SER A 447 9.14 -4.22 1.99
N ASP A 448 8.20 -3.28 1.98
CA ASP A 448 6.90 -3.40 1.33
C ASP A 448 7.00 -3.26 -0.20
N SER A 449 8.10 -2.68 -0.68
CA SER A 449 8.33 -2.42 -2.10
C SER A 449 8.90 -3.62 -2.84
N ARG A 450 9.38 -4.66 -2.15
CA ARG A 450 9.91 -5.88 -2.79
C ARG A 450 8.83 -6.62 -3.60
N ALA A 451 7.61 -6.68 -3.09
CA ALA A 451 6.49 -7.32 -3.79
C ALA A 451 6.19 -6.58 -5.11
N VAL A 452 6.03 -5.26 -5.05
CA VAL A 452 5.80 -4.38 -6.21
C VAL A 452 6.93 -4.52 -7.24
N VAL A 453 8.18 -4.54 -6.77
CA VAL A 453 9.35 -4.74 -7.63
C VAL A 453 9.29 -6.07 -8.37
N ARG A 454 9.01 -7.18 -7.68
CA ARG A 454 8.90 -8.51 -8.30
C ARG A 454 7.78 -8.57 -9.34
N GLU A 455 6.65 -7.94 -9.05
CA GLU A 455 5.51 -7.90 -9.95
C GLU A 455 5.83 -7.12 -11.24
N LEU A 456 6.46 -5.94 -11.10
CA LEU A 456 6.94 -5.16 -12.25
C LEU A 456 7.99 -5.93 -13.07
N ASP A 457 8.93 -6.61 -12.41
CA ASP A 457 9.94 -7.43 -13.07
C ASP A 457 9.29 -8.59 -13.86
N GLY A 458 8.27 -9.25 -13.29
CA GLY A 458 7.50 -10.31 -13.96
C GLY A 458 6.71 -9.84 -15.19
N LEU A 459 6.33 -8.56 -15.21
CA LEU A 459 5.68 -7.91 -16.36
C LEU A 459 6.67 -7.28 -17.34
N GLY A 460 7.98 -7.42 -17.10
CA GLY A 460 9.02 -6.84 -17.94
C GLY A 460 9.10 -5.32 -17.89
N VAL A 461 8.56 -4.68 -16.84
CA VAL A 461 8.59 -3.24 -16.64
C VAL A 461 9.81 -2.86 -15.78
N PRO A 462 10.78 -2.09 -16.31
CA PRO A 462 11.96 -1.72 -15.54
C PRO A 462 11.60 -0.89 -14.30
N SER A 463 12.15 -1.28 -13.15
CA SER A 463 11.99 -0.57 -11.88
C SER A 463 13.35 -0.23 -11.26
N MET A 464 13.46 0.93 -10.61
CA MET A 464 14.64 1.31 -9.82
C MET A 464 14.22 1.62 -8.39
N ALA A 465 14.72 0.83 -7.44
CA ALA A 465 14.50 1.04 -6.03
C ALA A 465 15.47 2.09 -5.46
N VAL A 466 14.95 3.09 -4.76
CA VAL A 466 15.73 4.18 -4.17
C VAL A 466 15.43 4.33 -2.68
N ARG A 467 16.46 4.45 -1.86
CA ARG A 467 16.38 4.97 -0.50
C ARG A 467 16.38 6.49 -0.54
N HIS A 468 15.69 7.12 0.40
CA HIS A 468 15.56 8.57 0.44
C HIS A 468 15.47 9.08 1.89
N ASP A 469 16.37 8.59 2.73
CA ASP A 469 16.21 8.63 4.19
C ASP A 469 17.05 9.74 4.83
N ASP A 470 18.13 10.15 4.15
CA ASP A 470 19.08 11.16 4.63
C ASP A 470 19.57 12.10 3.50
N PHE A 471 20.36 13.12 3.88
CA PHE A 471 20.91 14.07 2.92
C PHE A 471 21.86 13.43 1.90
N ALA A 472 22.57 12.35 2.25
CA ALA A 472 23.43 11.64 1.31
C ALA A 472 22.59 10.96 0.22
N ASP A 473 21.48 10.34 0.59
CA ASP A 473 20.47 9.80 -0.33
C ASP A 473 19.88 10.90 -1.22
N LEU A 474 19.55 12.07 -0.67
CA LEU A 474 19.06 13.21 -1.45
C LEU A 474 20.05 13.58 -2.57
N TYR A 475 21.32 13.81 -2.24
CA TYR A 475 22.32 14.19 -3.24
C TYR A 475 22.62 13.06 -4.23
N ARG A 476 22.63 11.80 -3.77
CA ARG A 476 22.79 10.62 -4.64
C ARG A 476 21.65 10.53 -5.64
N ASN A 477 20.42 10.70 -5.20
CA ASN A 477 19.24 10.62 -6.05
C ASN A 477 19.13 11.80 -7.03
N ILE A 478 19.52 13.02 -6.63
CA ILE A 478 19.69 14.14 -7.57
C ILE A 478 20.68 13.77 -8.67
N GLY A 479 21.82 13.18 -8.32
CA GLY A 479 22.83 12.71 -9.27
C GLY A 479 22.29 11.64 -10.21
N ARG A 480 21.63 10.60 -9.67
CA ARG A 480 20.99 9.52 -10.45
C ARG A 480 19.96 10.07 -11.43
N LEU A 481 19.09 10.99 -10.98
CA LEU A 481 18.12 11.64 -11.86
C LEU A 481 18.80 12.48 -12.94
N GLY A 482 19.90 13.17 -12.62
CA GLY A 482 20.71 13.87 -13.61
C GLY A 482 21.25 12.93 -14.71
N VAL A 483 21.67 11.72 -14.35
CA VAL A 483 22.14 10.71 -15.29
C VAL A 483 20.96 10.14 -16.09
N LEU A 484 19.92 9.63 -15.41
CA LEU A 484 18.70 9.04 -16.00
C LEU A 484 18.00 9.99 -16.97
N THR A 485 17.96 11.27 -16.65
CA THR A 485 17.24 12.26 -17.46
C THR A 485 18.14 12.95 -18.50
N ALA A 486 19.42 12.58 -18.57
CA ALA A 486 20.44 13.25 -19.39
C ALA A 486 20.57 14.76 -19.07
N ARG A 487 20.47 15.12 -17.79
CA ARG A 487 20.58 16.48 -17.26
C ARG A 487 21.59 16.62 -16.10
N PRO A 488 22.85 16.18 -16.25
CA PRO A 488 23.85 16.21 -15.17
C PRO A 488 24.23 17.64 -14.72
N ARG A 489 24.09 18.65 -15.60
CA ARG A 489 24.33 20.06 -15.22
C ARG A 489 23.22 20.59 -14.30
N ALA A 490 21.96 20.33 -14.62
CA ALA A 490 20.82 20.75 -13.80
C ALA A 490 20.83 20.05 -12.43
N ALA A 491 21.14 18.75 -12.40
CA ALA A 491 21.30 18.02 -11.15
C ALA A 491 22.43 18.59 -10.26
N ARG A 492 23.60 18.89 -10.83
CA ARG A 492 24.71 19.52 -10.07
C ARG A 492 24.34 20.90 -9.54
N ALA A 493 23.65 21.72 -10.35
CA ALA A 493 23.17 23.03 -9.93
C ALA A 493 22.16 22.92 -8.77
N LEU A 494 21.20 21.99 -8.87
CA LEU A 494 20.23 21.73 -7.81
C LEU A 494 20.91 21.29 -6.50
N ALA A 495 21.86 20.36 -6.56
CA ALA A 495 22.59 19.92 -5.38
C ALA A 495 23.43 21.05 -4.76
N ALA A 496 24.05 21.90 -5.58
CA ALA A 496 24.82 23.05 -5.11
C ALA A 496 23.92 24.09 -4.44
N ARG A 497 22.74 24.38 -5.01
CA ARG A 497 21.73 25.27 -4.43
C ARG A 497 21.31 24.79 -3.05
N ILE A 498 20.88 23.53 -2.92
CA ILE A 498 20.43 22.95 -1.64
C ILE A 498 21.53 23.04 -0.57
N ARG A 499 22.78 22.70 -0.93
CA ARG A 499 23.91 22.83 0.01
C ARG A 499 24.14 24.25 0.46
N CYS A 500 24.03 25.21 -0.46
CA CYS A 500 24.15 26.62 -0.13
C CYS A 500 23.03 27.05 0.82
N GLU A 501 21.78 26.72 0.54
CA GLU A 501 20.63 27.09 1.36
C GLU A 501 20.75 26.54 2.80
N LEU A 502 21.06 25.24 2.94
CA LEU A 502 21.27 24.62 4.26
C LEU A 502 22.44 25.26 5.01
N ARG A 503 23.53 25.60 4.31
CA ARG A 503 24.69 26.28 4.91
C ARG A 503 24.34 27.71 5.36
N THR A 504 23.56 28.43 4.57
CA THR A 504 23.09 29.79 4.89
C THR A 504 22.29 29.78 6.19
N VAL A 505 21.33 28.86 6.33
CA VAL A 505 20.54 28.69 7.57
C VAL A 505 21.44 28.29 8.73
N ALA A 506 22.35 27.32 8.55
CA ALA A 506 23.26 26.89 9.61
C ALA A 506 24.18 28.02 10.11
N LEU A 507 24.65 28.89 9.22
CA LEU A 507 25.48 30.04 9.60
C LEU A 507 24.67 31.11 10.34
N ALA A 508 23.42 31.35 9.94
CA ALA A 508 22.52 32.29 10.62
C ALA A 508 22.20 31.86 12.05
N THR A 509 22.12 30.55 12.30
CA THR A 509 21.80 29.97 13.62
C THR A 509 23.03 29.65 14.47
N ALA A 510 24.24 29.63 13.90
CA ALA A 510 25.47 29.18 14.58
C ALA A 510 25.82 29.95 15.87
N ARG A 511 25.43 31.22 15.97
CA ARG A 511 25.68 32.07 17.16
C ARG A 511 24.50 32.11 18.13
N ARG A 512 23.46 31.32 17.91
CA ARG A 512 22.27 31.26 18.77
C ARG A 512 22.40 30.13 19.80
N PRO A 513 21.80 30.26 21.00
CA PRO A 513 21.71 29.17 21.95
C PRO A 513 20.97 27.97 21.33
N ARG A 514 21.49 26.75 21.47
CA ARG A 514 20.82 25.55 20.93
C ARG A 514 19.64 25.15 21.81
N ARG A 515 18.43 25.50 21.38
CA ARG A 515 17.18 25.14 22.08
C ARG A 515 16.88 23.65 21.94
N SER A 516 16.39 23.01 23.01
CA SER A 516 15.88 21.64 22.94
C SER A 516 14.57 21.58 22.16
N VAL A 517 14.47 20.66 21.21
CA VAL A 517 13.32 20.55 20.29
C VAL A 517 12.69 19.17 20.43
N TYR A 518 11.37 19.14 20.59
CA TYR A 518 10.56 17.95 20.37
C TYR A 518 9.75 18.13 19.08
N LEU A 519 9.78 17.13 18.19
CA LEU A 519 9.06 17.15 16.92
C LEU A 519 7.92 16.11 16.96
N ASP A 520 6.67 16.58 16.95
CA ASP A 520 5.48 15.73 17.07
C ASP A 520 5.12 15.12 15.70
N VAL A 521 5.63 13.91 15.41
CA VAL A 521 5.43 13.25 14.12
C VAL A 521 4.10 12.51 14.05
N TRP A 522 3.62 11.93 15.16
CA TRP A 522 2.35 11.23 15.25
C TRP A 522 1.76 11.31 16.66
N GLU A 523 0.43 11.36 16.76
CA GLU A 523 -0.25 11.78 18.00
C GLU A 523 -0.56 10.68 19.00
N ASP A 524 -1.11 9.53 18.58
CA ASP A 524 -1.47 8.42 19.47
C ASP A 524 -1.13 7.05 18.84
N PRO A 525 -0.21 6.28 19.44
CA PRO A 525 0.70 6.71 20.50
C PRO A 525 1.72 7.74 19.98
N PRO A 526 2.32 8.61 20.83
CA PRO A 526 3.25 9.63 20.37
C PRO A 526 4.48 9.04 19.64
N TYR A 527 4.73 9.48 18.41
CA TYR A 527 6.00 9.26 17.71
C TYR A 527 6.74 10.57 17.49
N THR A 528 8.07 10.50 17.62
CA THR A 528 9.00 11.61 17.38
C THR A 528 10.06 11.16 16.39
N VAL A 529 11.08 12.00 16.17
CA VAL A 529 12.28 11.65 15.42
C VAL A 529 13.43 11.30 16.36
N GLY A 530 14.37 10.51 15.86
CA GLY A 530 15.66 10.24 16.51
C GLY A 530 16.82 10.37 15.51
N SER A 531 18.04 9.99 15.92
CA SER A 531 19.28 10.17 15.13
C SER A 531 19.28 9.50 13.76
N GLY A 532 18.44 8.47 13.55
CA GLY A 532 18.28 7.79 12.27
C GLY A 532 17.47 8.56 11.22
N SER A 533 16.91 9.72 11.56
CA SER A 533 16.04 10.52 10.68
C SER A 533 16.75 11.75 10.12
N TYR A 534 16.51 12.09 8.85
CA TYR A 534 16.97 13.37 8.30
C TYR A 534 16.40 14.58 9.05
N LEU A 535 15.26 14.43 9.73
CA LEU A 535 14.64 15.50 10.51
C LEU A 535 15.48 15.89 11.73
N ASP A 536 16.19 14.96 12.37
CA ASP A 536 17.21 15.30 13.39
C ASP A 536 18.31 16.17 12.76
N SER A 537 18.80 15.77 11.57
CA SER A 537 19.81 16.55 10.85
C SER A 537 19.31 17.95 10.50
N LEU A 538 18.03 18.07 10.13
CA LEU A 538 17.40 19.35 9.82
C LEU A 538 17.23 20.23 11.07
N ILE A 539 16.84 19.65 12.22
CA ILE A 539 16.81 20.33 13.51
C ILE A 539 18.20 20.89 13.86
N ARG A 540 19.27 20.11 13.64
CA ARG A 540 20.65 20.55 13.88
C ARG A 540 21.07 21.69 12.96
N VAL A 541 20.70 21.65 11.68
CA VAL A 541 20.92 22.74 10.71
C VAL A 541 20.18 24.01 11.14
N ALA A 542 18.96 23.87 11.65
CA ALA A 542 18.14 24.96 12.19
C ALA A 542 18.62 25.48 13.57
N GLY A 543 19.75 24.99 14.08
CA GLY A 543 20.33 25.43 15.34
C GLY A 543 19.64 24.89 16.59
N GLY A 544 18.82 23.85 16.46
CA GLY A 544 18.22 23.14 17.59
C GLY A 544 19.06 21.96 18.08
N ARG A 545 18.56 21.31 19.12
CA ARG A 545 18.97 19.99 19.62
C ARG A 545 17.73 19.12 19.79
N ASP A 546 17.63 18.03 19.04
CA ASP A 546 16.56 17.05 19.23
C ASP A 546 16.66 16.42 20.63
N VAL A 547 15.56 16.48 21.40
CA VAL A 547 15.52 15.90 22.74
C VAL A 547 15.53 14.37 22.73
N PHE A 548 15.25 13.73 21.59
CA PHE A 548 15.33 12.28 21.39
C PHE A 548 16.40 11.89 20.36
N GLY A 549 17.32 12.80 20.03
CA GLY A 549 18.41 12.55 19.09
C GLY A 549 19.44 11.52 19.58
N ASP A 550 19.33 11.03 20.82
CA ASP A 550 20.10 9.90 21.35
C ASP A 550 19.53 8.54 20.93
N LEU A 551 18.27 8.48 20.47
CA LEU A 551 17.63 7.26 20.04
C LEU A 551 18.06 6.89 18.61
N PRO A 552 18.45 5.63 18.34
CA PRO A 552 18.92 5.19 17.02
C PRO A 552 17.77 5.02 16.00
N GLN A 553 16.53 4.85 16.45
CA GLN A 553 15.39 4.70 15.57
C GLN A 553 15.09 6.02 14.84
N ALA A 554 14.71 5.95 13.56
CA ALA A 554 14.31 7.13 12.80
C ALA A 554 12.98 7.73 13.29
N SER A 555 12.05 6.87 13.73
CA SER A 555 10.75 7.26 14.29
C SER A 555 10.44 6.44 15.55
N PRO A 556 11.04 6.76 16.70
CA PRO A 556 10.76 6.07 17.96
C PRO A 556 9.37 6.44 18.50
N ARG A 557 8.67 5.44 19.04
CA ARG A 557 7.51 5.65 19.91
C ARG A 557 8.00 6.11 21.28
N VAL A 558 7.40 7.16 21.83
CA VAL A 558 7.73 7.73 23.15
C VAL A 558 6.48 7.91 23.99
N SER A 559 6.64 8.06 25.31
CA SER A 559 5.54 8.35 26.23
C SER A 559 5.48 9.86 26.54
N LEU A 560 4.32 10.34 27.03
CA LEU A 560 4.17 11.74 27.44
C LEU A 560 5.06 12.08 28.63
N GLU A 561 5.28 11.14 29.55
CA GLU A 561 6.18 11.27 30.69
C GLU A 561 7.63 11.43 30.22
N ALA A 562 8.04 10.68 29.20
CA ALA A 562 9.36 10.81 28.61
C ALA A 562 9.53 12.20 27.95
N ILE A 563 8.51 12.70 27.25
CA ILE A 563 8.54 14.04 26.65
C ILE A 563 8.64 15.12 27.75
N ALA A 564 7.83 15.01 28.81
CA ALA A 564 7.86 15.93 29.94
C ALA A 564 9.22 15.90 30.67
N ALA A 565 9.79 14.71 30.90
CA ALA A 565 11.07 14.55 31.59
C ALA A 565 12.26 15.07 30.77
N ARG A 566 12.17 15.03 29.43
CA ARG A 566 13.18 15.58 28.52
C ARG A 566 13.10 17.11 28.37
N ASP A 567 12.02 17.73 28.87
CA ASP A 567 11.78 19.18 28.98
C ASP A 567 12.23 19.96 27.73
N PRO A 568 11.55 19.80 26.58
CA PRO A 568 11.90 20.53 25.37
C PRO A 568 11.64 22.04 25.55
N ASP A 569 12.51 22.88 24.98
CA ASP A 569 12.32 24.32 24.94
C ASP A 569 11.19 24.72 23.98
N VAL A 570 11.00 23.93 22.92
CA VAL A 570 9.99 24.16 21.88
C VAL A 570 9.44 22.83 21.37
N ILE A 571 8.13 22.80 21.14
CA ILE A 571 7.43 21.69 20.48
C ILE A 571 7.10 22.13 19.07
N ILE A 572 7.54 21.38 18.08
CA ILE A 572 7.24 21.62 16.67
C ILE A 572 6.17 20.63 16.23
N VAL A 573 5.11 21.16 15.64
CA VAL A 573 3.97 20.37 15.12
C VAL A 573 3.88 20.58 13.61
N PRO A 574 4.21 19.57 12.79
CA PRO A 574 3.99 19.62 11.35
C PRO A 574 2.48 19.62 11.06
N ARG A 575 1.94 20.76 10.60
CA ARG A 575 0.56 20.89 10.16
C ARG A 575 0.46 20.36 8.73
N SER A 576 -0.15 19.19 8.57
CA SER A 576 -0.41 18.59 7.26
C SER A 576 -1.87 18.76 6.87
N ALA A 577 -2.23 18.45 5.61
CA ALA A 577 -3.64 18.36 5.18
C ALA A 577 -4.43 17.26 5.91
N ARG A 578 -3.78 16.40 6.71
CA ARG A 578 -4.43 15.54 7.70
C ARG A 578 -4.69 16.38 8.95
N ALA A 579 -5.95 16.50 9.36
CA ALA A 579 -6.33 17.18 10.59
C ALA A 579 -5.55 16.57 11.76
N ARG A 580 -4.56 17.31 12.27
CA ARG A 580 -3.80 16.95 13.46
C ARG A 580 -4.39 17.70 14.63
N VAL A 581 -4.60 17.03 15.77
CA VAL A 581 -5.11 17.68 16.98
C VAL A 581 -3.95 18.43 17.62
N ASP A 582 -4.09 19.74 17.70
CA ASP A 582 -3.13 20.61 18.38
C ASP A 582 -2.82 20.04 19.79
N PRO A 583 -1.54 19.77 20.13
CA PRO A 583 -1.13 19.37 21.48
C PRO A 583 -1.73 20.20 22.60
N THR A 584 -1.95 21.51 22.39
CA THR A 584 -2.55 22.40 23.41
C THR A 584 -4.00 22.03 23.75
N LEU A 585 -4.69 21.36 22.83
CA LEU A 585 -6.07 20.89 22.99
C LEU A 585 -6.15 19.52 23.69
N ARG A 586 -5.02 18.84 23.91
CA ARG A 586 -4.95 17.51 24.54
C ARG A 586 -4.69 17.65 26.05
N PRO A 587 -5.63 17.29 26.94
CA PRO A 587 -5.47 17.50 28.39
C PRO A 587 -4.19 16.90 28.98
N ALA A 588 -3.78 15.71 28.50
CA ALA A 588 -2.59 15.02 28.97
C ALA A 588 -1.27 15.76 28.66
N TRP A 589 -1.26 16.66 27.67
CA TRP A 589 -0.07 17.43 27.27
C TRP A 589 0.16 18.68 28.11
N ARG A 590 -0.84 19.11 28.90
CA ARG A 590 -0.74 20.31 29.77
C ARG A 590 0.34 20.18 30.84
N ALA A 591 0.73 18.96 31.19
CA ALA A 591 1.81 18.69 32.13
C ALA A 591 3.21 19.01 31.56
N ILE A 592 3.34 19.21 30.25
CA ILE A 592 4.62 19.50 29.59
C ILE A 592 4.89 21.02 29.67
N PRO A 593 6.02 21.47 30.25
CA PRO A 593 6.29 22.90 30.44
C PRO A 593 6.25 23.74 29.16
N ALA A 594 6.70 23.21 28.02
CA ALA A 594 6.60 23.90 26.73
C ALA A 594 5.16 24.18 26.29
N VAL A 595 4.23 23.24 26.55
CA VAL A 595 2.81 23.40 26.22
C VAL A 595 2.19 24.47 27.13
N ALA A 596 2.43 24.37 28.44
CA ALA A 596 1.95 25.36 29.41
C ALA A 596 2.46 26.79 29.13
N ALA A 597 3.69 26.91 28.63
CA ALA A 597 4.31 28.19 28.28
C ALA A 597 3.97 28.68 26.86
N GLY A 598 3.08 28.02 26.12
CA GLY A 598 2.71 28.41 24.75
C GLY A 598 3.87 28.33 23.75
N ARG A 599 4.85 27.45 23.99
CA ARG A 599 6.03 27.21 23.13
C ARG A 599 5.79 26.07 22.13
N VAL A 600 4.55 25.91 21.69
CA VAL A 600 4.16 25.04 20.58
C VAL A 600 4.19 25.88 19.30
N ARG A 601 4.83 25.37 18.24
CA ARG A 601 4.95 26.05 16.95
C ARG A 601 4.51 25.12 15.84
N GLU A 602 3.51 25.56 15.10
CA GLU A 602 3.08 24.87 13.89
C GLU A 602 3.98 25.27 12.71
N VAL A 603 4.32 24.29 11.89
CA VAL A 603 5.09 24.46 10.65
C VAL A 603 4.43 23.67 9.54
N ASP A 604 4.64 24.06 8.27
CA ASP A 604 4.06 23.33 7.14
C ASP A 604 4.62 21.90 7.08
N GLY A 605 3.76 20.92 7.31
CA GLY A 605 4.10 19.51 7.23
C GLY A 605 4.48 19.05 5.83
N ASP A 606 3.99 19.70 4.77
CA ASP A 606 4.37 19.36 3.39
C ASP A 606 5.86 19.60 3.12
N LEU A 607 6.44 20.61 3.79
CA LEU A 607 7.88 20.93 3.72
C LEU A 607 8.73 19.97 4.56
N LEU A 608 8.21 19.51 5.72
CA LEU A 608 8.95 18.63 6.63
C LEU A 608 8.78 17.15 6.32
N ASP A 609 7.66 16.71 5.75
CA ASP A 609 7.38 15.28 5.51
C ASP A 609 8.15 14.76 4.29
N ARG A 610 8.78 15.65 3.50
CA ARG A 610 9.46 15.31 2.25
C ARG A 610 10.87 15.87 2.21
N LEU A 611 11.84 14.98 2.31
CA LEU A 611 13.20 15.32 1.94
C LEU A 611 13.25 15.56 0.43
N GLY A 612 13.43 16.80 0.01
CA GLY A 612 13.25 17.18 -1.39
C GLY A 612 13.99 18.46 -1.75
N PRO A 613 13.73 19.00 -2.95
CA PRO A 613 14.37 20.22 -3.45
C PRO A 613 14.03 21.49 -2.66
N ARG A 614 13.05 21.42 -1.74
CA ARG A 614 12.64 22.51 -0.82
C ARG A 614 13.24 22.38 0.58
N VAL A 615 14.15 21.43 0.82
CA VAL A 615 14.71 21.20 2.16
C VAL A 615 15.44 22.43 2.76
N GLY A 616 15.97 23.32 1.92
CA GLY A 616 16.52 24.60 2.37
C GLY A 616 15.47 25.54 2.95
N GLU A 617 14.30 25.64 2.31
CA GLU A 617 13.13 26.37 2.82
C GLU A 617 12.63 25.74 4.13
N ALA A 618 12.54 24.41 4.17
CA ALA A 618 12.17 23.67 5.38
C ALA A 618 13.12 23.96 6.55
N ALA A 619 14.44 24.05 6.30
CA ALA A 619 15.42 24.43 7.31
C ALA A 619 15.20 25.86 7.82
N GLY A 620 14.88 26.80 6.92
CA GLY A 620 14.56 28.18 7.28
C GLY A 620 13.31 28.31 8.14
N VAL A 621 12.20 27.67 7.72
CA VAL A 621 10.95 27.63 8.49
C VAL A 621 11.17 27.03 9.87
N LEU A 622 11.92 25.93 9.96
CA LEU A 622 12.24 25.29 11.23
C LEU A 622 13.15 26.19 12.10
N ALA A 623 14.12 26.88 11.52
CA ALA A 623 14.98 27.82 12.24
C ALA A 623 14.19 29.02 12.80
N ALA A 624 13.21 29.55 12.06
CA ALA A 624 12.33 30.60 12.56
C ALA A 624 11.40 30.10 13.68
N ALA A 625 10.93 28.85 13.60
CA ALA A 625 10.12 28.25 14.66
C ALA A 625 10.93 28.01 15.95
N ILE A 626 12.19 27.56 15.82
CA ILE A 626 13.09 27.35 16.95
C ILE A 626 13.57 28.68 17.53
N HIS A 627 13.94 29.64 16.68
CA HIS A 627 14.47 30.96 17.03
C HIS A 627 13.58 32.08 16.45
N PRO A 628 12.47 32.45 17.11
CA PRO A 628 11.54 33.46 16.61
C PRO A 628 12.19 34.82 16.32
N GLU A 629 13.27 35.16 17.01
CA GLU A 629 14.08 36.36 16.76
C GLU A 629 14.73 36.39 15.35
N LEU A 630 14.80 35.25 14.66
CA LEU A 630 15.32 35.12 13.29
C LEU A 630 14.21 35.15 12.22
N ALA A 631 12.93 35.28 12.58
CA ALA A 631 11.83 35.24 11.60
C ALA A 631 11.93 36.32 10.51
N GLY A 632 12.60 37.45 10.80
CA GLY A 632 12.87 38.53 9.84
C GLY A 632 14.24 38.47 9.16
N ASP A 633 15.10 37.49 9.48
CA ASP A 633 16.43 37.35 8.87
C ASP A 633 16.29 36.81 7.43
N PRO A 634 16.78 37.52 6.40
CA PRO A 634 16.71 37.06 5.02
C PRO A 634 17.34 35.68 4.79
N SER A 635 18.36 35.33 5.57
CA SER A 635 19.08 34.05 5.52
C SER A 635 18.20 32.87 5.97
N VAL A 636 17.16 33.15 6.75
CA VAL A 636 16.20 32.18 7.28
C VAL A 636 14.88 32.26 6.51
N GLY A 637 14.42 33.47 6.20
CA GLY A 637 13.20 33.71 5.45
C GLY A 637 13.28 33.24 4.01
N ASP A 638 14.36 33.55 3.29
CA ASP A 638 14.54 33.16 1.88
C ASP A 638 16.00 32.75 1.61
N PRO A 639 16.41 31.55 2.08
CA PRO A 639 17.77 31.08 1.89
C PRO A 639 18.14 30.90 0.40
N ALA A 640 17.15 30.73 -0.49
CA ALA A 640 17.38 30.60 -1.93
C ALA A 640 17.88 31.90 -2.55
N HIS A 641 17.36 33.05 -2.11
CA HIS A 641 17.80 34.37 -2.55
C HIS A 641 19.29 34.60 -2.25
N ALA A 642 19.74 34.24 -1.03
CA ALA A 642 21.15 34.35 -0.63
C ALA A 642 22.10 33.49 -1.48
N CYS A 643 21.57 32.46 -2.15
CA CYS A 643 22.31 31.52 -2.99
C CYS A 643 22.19 31.82 -4.49
N GLY A 644 21.76 33.03 -4.85
CA GLY A 644 21.71 33.52 -6.23
C GLY A 644 20.41 33.22 -6.99
N GLY A 645 19.36 32.71 -6.33
CA GLY A 645 18.01 32.62 -6.90
C GLY A 645 17.81 31.72 -8.12
N ILE A 646 18.81 30.90 -8.49
CA ILE A 646 18.74 30.05 -9.69
C ILE A 646 18.00 28.74 -9.36
N GLY A 647 16.68 28.80 -9.34
CA GLY A 647 15.77 27.65 -9.40
C GLY A 647 14.97 27.65 -10.69
N PRO A 648 14.45 26.51 -11.17
CA PRO A 648 13.46 26.52 -12.25
C PRO A 648 12.27 27.42 -11.86
N PRO A 649 11.64 28.13 -12.81
CA PRO A 649 10.45 28.95 -12.53
C PRO A 649 9.37 28.11 -11.82
N GLY A 650 8.71 28.66 -10.79
CA GLY A 650 7.63 27.98 -10.05
C GLY A 650 8.05 27.26 -8.77
N TRP A 651 9.34 27.32 -8.39
CA TRP A 651 9.91 26.62 -7.23
C TRP A 651 10.10 27.47 -5.97
N SER A 652 9.94 28.79 -6.06
CA SER A 652 9.87 29.68 -4.90
C SER A 652 8.44 29.70 -4.37
N SER A 653 8.24 29.51 -3.07
CA SER A 653 6.94 29.75 -2.45
C SER A 653 6.50 31.18 -2.77
N GLY A 654 5.32 31.30 -3.38
CA GLY A 654 4.65 32.57 -3.54
C GLY A 654 4.29 33.11 -2.16
N ARG A 655 5.22 33.79 -1.50
CA ARG A 655 4.84 34.88 -0.61
C ARG A 655 4.51 36.07 -1.49
N ALA A 656 3.25 36.13 -1.91
CA ALA A 656 2.62 37.43 -2.01
C ALA A 656 2.90 38.13 -0.67
N ARG A 657 3.51 39.32 -0.72
CA ARG A 657 3.52 40.22 0.43
C ARG A 657 2.05 40.42 0.81
N ASP A 658 1.64 39.79 1.91
CA ASP A 658 0.42 40.17 2.58
C ASP A 658 0.74 41.46 3.34
N ASP A 659 0.35 42.59 2.75
CA ASP A 659 0.44 43.92 3.35
C ASP A 659 -0.63 44.15 4.45
N SER A 660 -1.31 43.11 4.94
CA SER A 660 -2.21 43.23 6.09
C SER A 660 -1.48 42.96 7.41
N GLY A 661 -1.10 44.06 8.08
CA GLY A 661 -0.59 44.03 9.44
C GLY A 661 -1.58 43.33 10.40
N GLY A 662 -1.24 42.11 10.80
CA GLY A 662 -1.92 41.35 11.84
C GLY A 662 -0.91 40.93 12.90
N ARG A 663 -1.14 41.35 14.15
CA ARG A 663 -0.25 41.18 15.30
C ARG A 663 -0.03 39.70 15.65
N ILE A 664 1.22 39.38 15.98
CA ILE A 664 1.69 38.14 16.63
C ILE A 664 1.24 38.13 18.09
#